data_AF-A0A4R7RMP8-F1
#
_entry.id   AF-A0A4R7RMP8-F1
#
_cell.length_a   1.000
_cell.length_b   1.000
_cell.length_c   1.000
_cell.angle_alpha   90.00
_cell.angle_beta   90.00
_cell.angle_gamma   90.00
#
_symmetry.space_group_name_H-M   'P 1'
#
loop_
_entity.id
_entity.type
_entity.pdbx_description
1 polymer ?
#
loop_
_entity_poly.entity_id
_entity_poly.type
_entity_poly.pdbx_seq_one_letter_code
_entity_poly.pdbx_strand_id
1 'polypeptide(L)'
;MMDRIPPMRIALLHYTLPPVIGGVERVIRDQAAALEALGHEVEVFDRSADALVRFRKVMEAANDPGVRAPSPATQQPRSSLGRLSVSASDPCSIKNDSKARSRTPLQRVKEWINHADTGPYFEPAKEIEKHRHGLPHWQQAGKLVFLTWRLADALPQEKLNELRGAKASWEAAHPKPWTVEESEAFDQIFDAQVEHWLAADMGACVLRQWKVREPLRDTLHHGDGHNYDLLSYVIMPNHVHVLFRLRPGSSLESVIQAWKSISSRRIGKILGQMGGLWQEGYRDTLIRGPEHLQRVLHYIEKNPKEASLLAGNSEFWQCGPVEGSGHTVEDEIQSGRGRPRSRNEADEGVRTPYFQAVIVHNVFTMPFDLEWTKELREMAELTPDIRWFNWVHDVAAVNPFYAHLPWQREDHAMLSQPVPNAINITVSEARRQDYMRATGLEKEQIQVIPNGLHLASILGLTERIAGLRLWDRELILVHPTRLIRRKNIELGLEVTASLRKAGCDVIYAITGAPDPHQADGMLYYQELKALVERLDISRHVLFLGEEEPVSDEDVRSLYTVADALFFPSTGEGFGLPLLEATAHRLTVFCSNLSVHYEVLGEAGEYFSIQSKPDEISARIMQWYPSATVNHQRRHLWRRHEMVKICQEHLEPLLVTANQST
;
A
#
# COMPACT_ATOMS: atom_id res chain seq x y z
N MET A 1 15.34 18.84 -23.61
CA MET A 1 14.69 19.00 -22.30
C MET A 1 13.38 19.68 -22.57
N MET A 2 12.24 18.99 -22.40
CA MET A 2 10.95 19.68 -22.34
C MET A 2 10.97 20.54 -21.08
N ASP A 3 10.55 21.80 -21.18
CA ASP A 3 10.42 22.68 -20.02
C ASP A 3 9.49 22.00 -19.00
N ARG A 4 10.01 21.73 -17.81
CA ARG A 4 9.21 21.09 -16.75
C ARG A 4 8.06 22.03 -16.38
N ILE A 5 6.85 21.48 -16.34
CA ILE A 5 5.66 22.21 -15.90
C ILE A 5 5.88 22.63 -14.43
N PRO A 6 5.56 23.86 -14.05
CA PRO A 6 5.66 24.28 -12.65
C PRO A 6 4.80 23.37 -11.76
N PRO A 7 5.26 23.05 -10.53
CA PRO A 7 4.48 22.28 -9.57
C PRO A 7 3.06 22.82 -9.42
N MET A 8 2.09 21.91 -9.40
CA MET A 8 0.67 22.22 -9.25
C MET A 8 0.11 21.42 -8.08
N ARG A 9 -0.91 21.97 -7.44
CA ARG A 9 -1.75 21.28 -6.46
C ARG A 9 -2.92 20.63 -7.16
N ILE A 10 -2.98 19.31 -7.06
CA ILE A 10 -3.95 18.48 -7.77
C ILE A 10 -4.75 17.67 -6.76
N ALA A 11 -6.08 17.74 -6.83
CA ALA A 11 -6.96 16.88 -6.06
C ALA A 11 -7.40 15.66 -6.90
N LEU A 12 -7.33 14.46 -6.34
CA LEU A 12 -7.88 13.24 -6.93
C LEU A 12 -9.08 12.75 -6.11
N LEU A 13 -10.24 12.56 -6.73
CA LEU A 13 -11.49 12.23 -6.04
C LEU A 13 -12.06 10.89 -6.53
N HIS A 14 -12.52 10.05 -5.61
CA HIS A 14 -13.28 8.83 -5.90
C HIS A 14 -14.16 8.39 -4.71
N TYR A 15 -15.06 7.42 -4.89
CA TYR A 15 -15.92 6.94 -3.81
C TYR A 15 -15.15 6.23 -2.69
N THR A 16 -14.02 5.63 -3.01
CA THR A 16 -13.24 4.74 -2.15
C THR A 16 -11.75 4.98 -2.38
N LEU A 17 -10.94 4.70 -1.36
CA LEU A 17 -9.48 4.78 -1.44
C LEU A 17 -8.82 3.43 -1.10
N PRO A 18 -7.54 3.24 -1.48
CA PRO A 18 -6.73 2.14 -0.94
C PRO A 18 -6.87 2.07 0.59
N PRO A 19 -6.97 0.88 1.20
CA PRO A 19 -6.60 -0.44 0.68
C PRO A 19 -7.73 -1.24 0.01
N VAL A 20 -8.85 -0.60 -0.39
CA VAL A 20 -9.92 -1.27 -1.15
C VAL A 20 -9.33 -1.87 -2.44
N ILE A 21 -9.31 -3.20 -2.55
CA ILE A 21 -8.81 -3.92 -3.74
C ILE A 21 -9.87 -3.81 -4.85
N GLY A 22 -9.89 -2.67 -5.53
CA GLY A 22 -10.64 -2.43 -6.76
C GLY A 22 -9.72 -1.96 -7.89
N GLY A 23 -10.26 -1.90 -9.11
CA GLY A 23 -9.50 -1.48 -10.29
C GLY A 23 -9.16 0.01 -10.27
N VAL A 24 -10.13 0.86 -9.89
CA VAL A 24 -10.01 2.31 -9.98
C VAL A 24 -9.18 2.89 -8.83
N GLU A 25 -9.31 2.35 -7.62
CA GLU A 25 -8.53 2.76 -6.45
C GLU A 25 -7.03 2.55 -6.66
N ARG A 26 -6.66 1.45 -7.33
CA ARG A 26 -5.27 1.21 -7.75
C ARG A 26 -4.81 2.24 -8.78
N VAL A 27 -5.65 2.56 -9.77
CA VAL A 27 -5.33 3.58 -10.77
C VAL A 27 -5.09 4.93 -10.12
N ILE A 28 -5.93 5.34 -9.16
CA ILE A 28 -5.78 6.59 -8.43
C ILE A 28 -4.48 6.63 -7.65
N ARG A 29 -4.16 5.56 -6.92
CA ARG A 29 -2.89 5.45 -6.18
C ARG A 29 -1.69 5.56 -7.12
N ASP A 30 -1.71 4.80 -8.21
CA ASP A 30 -0.61 4.78 -9.17
C ASP A 30 -0.46 6.14 -9.88
N GLN A 31 -1.59 6.82 -10.17
CA GLN A 31 -1.62 8.16 -10.75
C GLN A 31 -1.15 9.23 -9.78
N ALA A 32 -1.53 9.15 -8.50
CA ALA A 32 -1.03 10.06 -7.46
C ALA A 32 0.49 9.98 -7.36
N ALA A 33 1.02 8.76 -7.19
CA ALA A 33 2.47 8.53 -7.12
C ALA A 33 3.20 8.99 -8.39
N ALA A 34 2.57 8.85 -9.55
CA ALA A 34 3.13 9.32 -10.81
C ALA A 34 3.21 10.86 -10.90
N LEU A 35 2.15 11.56 -10.50
CA LEU A 35 2.11 13.03 -10.47
C LEU A 35 3.08 13.60 -9.42
N GLU A 36 3.22 12.95 -8.26
CA GLU A 36 4.22 13.30 -7.25
C GLU A 36 5.65 13.12 -7.79
N ALA A 37 5.92 12.02 -8.51
CA ALA A 37 7.21 11.78 -9.16
C ALA A 37 7.55 12.82 -10.24
N LEU A 38 6.53 13.44 -10.85
CA LEU A 38 6.67 14.56 -11.79
C LEU A 38 6.84 15.92 -11.09
N GLY A 39 6.65 15.96 -9.76
CA GLY A 39 6.87 17.15 -8.92
C GLY A 39 5.61 17.93 -8.56
N HIS A 40 4.41 17.38 -8.78
CA HIS A 40 3.15 17.98 -8.33
C HIS A 40 2.85 17.64 -6.87
N GLU A 41 2.08 18.51 -6.20
CA GLU A 41 1.51 18.25 -4.88
C GLU A 41 0.13 17.59 -5.07
N VAL A 42 -0.05 16.36 -4.62
CA VAL A 42 -1.29 15.59 -4.84
C VAL A 42 -2.00 15.33 -3.52
N GLU A 43 -3.29 15.63 -3.47
CA GLU A 43 -4.17 15.27 -2.35
C GLU A 43 -5.29 14.35 -2.85
N VAL A 44 -5.53 13.24 -2.16
CA VAL A 44 -6.52 12.24 -2.56
C VAL A 44 -7.69 12.22 -1.58
N PHE A 45 -8.92 12.28 -2.09
CA PHE A 45 -10.15 12.38 -1.31
C PHE A 45 -11.12 11.25 -1.64
N ASP A 46 -11.70 10.64 -0.60
CA ASP A 46 -12.83 9.73 -0.71
C ASP A 46 -14.16 10.36 -0.27
N ARG A 47 -15.21 9.54 -0.24
CA ARG A 47 -16.51 9.91 0.31
C ARG A 47 -16.59 9.91 1.84
N SER A 48 -15.48 9.73 2.57
CA SER A 48 -15.54 9.76 4.04
C SER A 48 -15.94 11.18 4.49
N ALA A 49 -16.73 11.26 5.56
CA ALA A 49 -17.22 12.55 6.07
C ALA A 49 -16.05 13.52 6.36
N ASP A 50 -14.94 12.99 6.89
CA ASP A 50 -13.73 13.77 7.16
C ASP A 50 -13.07 14.26 5.86
N ALA A 51 -12.93 13.41 4.84
CA ALA A 51 -12.35 13.81 3.56
C ALA A 51 -13.21 14.87 2.85
N LEU A 52 -14.53 14.71 2.84
CA LEU A 52 -15.45 15.68 2.24
C LEU A 52 -15.42 17.02 2.97
N VAL A 53 -15.43 17.02 4.30
CA VAL A 53 -15.32 18.26 5.09
C VAL A 53 -13.99 18.96 4.84
N ARG A 54 -12.88 18.21 4.75
CA ARG A 54 -11.57 18.78 4.41
C ARG A 54 -11.59 19.39 3.00
N PHE A 55 -12.06 18.64 2.01
CA PHE A 55 -12.13 19.09 0.62
C PHE A 55 -12.98 20.37 0.49
N ARG A 56 -14.20 20.36 1.05
CA ARG A 56 -15.09 21.54 1.08
C ARG A 56 -14.40 22.75 1.71
N LYS A 57 -13.80 22.59 2.89
CA LYS A 57 -13.11 23.68 3.58
C LYS A 57 -11.98 24.28 2.75
N VAL A 58 -11.23 23.45 2.02
CA VAL A 58 -10.15 23.94 1.15
C VAL A 58 -10.71 24.71 -0.05
N MET A 59 -11.78 24.18 -0.67
CA MET A 59 -12.46 24.83 -1.79
C MET A 59 -13.17 26.14 -1.35
N GLU A 60 -13.72 26.19 -0.14
CA GLU A 60 -14.37 27.37 0.46
C GLU A 60 -13.37 28.42 0.95
N ALA A 61 -12.28 28.02 1.61
CA ALA A 61 -11.24 28.93 2.11
C ALA A 61 -10.48 29.61 0.95
N ALA A 62 -10.42 28.99 -0.22
CA ALA A 62 -9.93 29.61 -1.45
C ALA A 62 -10.84 30.78 -1.93
N ASN A 63 -12.09 30.86 -1.45
CA ASN A 63 -13.06 31.90 -1.79
C ASN A 63 -13.21 33.00 -0.70
N ASP A 64 -12.66 32.86 0.52
CA ASP A 64 -12.79 33.83 1.62
C ASP A 64 -11.69 34.94 1.56
N PRO A 65 -12.04 36.24 1.47
CA PRO A 65 -11.07 37.36 1.42
C PRO A 65 -10.10 37.52 2.61
N GLY A 66 -10.29 36.78 3.71
CA GLY A 66 -9.60 37.06 4.98
C GLY A 66 -8.63 35.99 5.51
N VAL A 67 -8.52 34.82 4.89
CA VAL A 67 -7.82 33.66 5.51
C VAL A 67 -6.70 33.15 4.61
N ARG A 68 -5.44 33.28 5.05
CA ARG A 68 -4.29 32.70 4.36
C ARG A 68 -4.23 31.20 4.63
N ALA A 69 -4.12 30.38 3.58
CA ALA A 69 -3.85 28.95 3.70
C ALA A 69 -2.51 28.70 4.44
N PRO A 70 -2.41 27.63 5.25
CA PRO A 70 -1.18 27.30 5.98
C PRO A 70 0.00 27.07 5.03
N SER A 71 1.18 27.61 5.36
CA SER A 71 2.42 27.36 4.60
C SER A 71 3.06 26.03 4.99
N PRO A 72 3.68 25.28 4.04
CA PRO A 72 4.42 24.08 4.39
C PRO A 72 5.71 24.45 5.15
N ALA A 73 5.99 23.73 6.23
CA ALA A 73 7.24 23.86 6.96
C ALA A 73 8.43 23.42 6.10
N THR A 74 9.26 24.37 5.66
CA THR A 74 10.60 24.10 5.11
C THR A 74 11.44 23.34 6.13
N GLN A 75 11.71 22.05 5.90
CA GLN A 75 12.72 21.32 6.66
C GLN A 75 14.12 21.79 6.24
N GLN A 76 14.82 22.51 7.12
CA GLN A 76 16.28 22.58 7.10
C GLN A 76 16.83 21.74 8.25
N PRO A 77 17.95 21.01 8.06
CA PRO A 77 18.54 20.19 9.10
C PRO A 77 19.36 21.09 10.03
N ARG A 78 19.07 21.06 11.34
CA ARG A 78 20.01 21.54 12.37
C ARG A 78 20.26 20.49 13.42
N SER A 79 21.49 19.98 13.37
CA SER A 79 22.23 19.35 14.45
C SER A 79 22.40 20.29 15.65
N SER A 80 22.17 19.81 16.87
CA SER A 80 23.10 19.98 18.00
C SER A 80 22.52 19.43 19.31
N LEU A 81 23.30 18.57 19.96
CA LEU A 81 23.22 18.17 21.36
C LEU A 81 23.05 19.37 22.32
N GLY A 82 22.26 19.20 23.40
CA GLY A 82 22.32 20.15 24.52
C GLY A 82 21.27 20.02 25.63
N ARG A 83 21.64 19.27 26.68
CA ARG A 83 21.35 19.44 28.12
C ARG A 83 19.91 19.33 28.67
N LEU A 84 19.81 18.35 29.58
CA LEU A 84 18.88 18.23 30.70
C LEU A 84 18.82 19.48 31.60
N SER A 85 17.61 19.82 32.04
CA SER A 85 17.36 20.37 33.38
C SER A 85 15.99 19.93 33.87
N VAL A 86 15.96 19.36 35.07
CA VAL A 86 14.77 18.90 35.81
C VAL A 86 14.31 20.02 36.75
N SER A 87 13.00 20.28 36.82
CA SER A 87 12.36 20.80 38.04
C SER A 87 10.88 20.41 38.09
N ALA A 88 10.39 20.22 39.31
CA ALA A 88 9.27 19.37 39.68
C ALA A 88 7.89 20.06 39.75
N SER A 89 6.88 19.18 39.77
CA SER A 89 5.53 19.24 40.40
C SER A 89 4.50 20.25 39.87
N ASP A 90 3.46 19.71 39.23
CA ASP A 90 2.08 19.83 39.74
C ASP A 90 1.20 18.65 39.27
N PRO A 91 0.29 18.11 40.12
CA PRO A 91 -0.51 16.92 39.82
C PRO A 91 -1.87 17.30 39.23
N CYS A 92 -2.40 16.42 38.39
CA CYS A 92 -3.77 16.46 37.84
C CYS A 92 -3.99 17.35 36.59
N SER A 93 -3.50 16.87 35.44
CA SER A 93 -4.17 17.07 34.14
C SER A 93 -3.68 16.00 33.16
N ILE A 94 -4.43 14.91 32.98
CA ILE A 94 -4.10 13.92 31.95
C ILE A 94 -4.58 14.49 30.62
N LYS A 95 -3.65 15.05 29.85
CA LYS A 95 -3.83 15.45 28.46
C LYS A 95 -4.20 14.22 27.63
N ASN A 96 -5.21 14.33 26.77
CA ASN A 96 -5.48 13.36 25.72
C ASN A 96 -4.23 13.24 24.83
N ASP A 97 -3.55 12.10 24.88
CA ASP A 97 -2.24 11.91 24.27
C ASP A 97 -2.41 11.50 22.79
N SER A 98 -2.79 12.47 21.93
CA SER A 98 -2.92 12.29 20.47
C SER A 98 -1.64 11.71 19.83
N LYS A 99 -0.47 11.91 20.46
CA LYS A 99 0.81 11.31 20.07
C LYS A 99 0.84 9.79 20.19
N ALA A 100 0.09 9.18 21.11
CA ALA A 100 0.11 7.73 21.31
C ALA A 100 -0.50 6.94 20.14
N ARG A 101 -1.44 7.53 19.39
CA ARG A 101 -2.09 6.90 18.22
C ARG A 101 -1.22 6.90 16.96
N SER A 102 -0.29 7.85 16.85
CA SER A 102 0.63 7.99 15.71
C SER A 102 1.81 6.98 15.69
N ARG A 103 1.88 6.08 16.68
CA ARG A 103 2.99 5.14 16.86
C ARG A 103 2.58 3.74 16.43
N THR A 104 3.45 3.05 15.69
CA THR A 104 3.25 1.65 15.27
C THR A 104 3.05 0.74 16.49
N PRO A 105 2.48 -0.47 16.32
CA PRO A 105 2.27 -1.37 17.46
C PRO A 105 3.59 -1.71 18.16
N LEU A 106 4.66 -1.92 17.38
CA LEU A 106 6.00 -2.21 17.90
C LEU A 106 6.62 -1.01 18.63
N GLN A 107 6.36 0.22 18.17
CA GLN A 107 6.82 1.42 18.88
C GLN A 107 6.10 1.59 20.23
N ARG A 108 4.77 1.42 20.28
CA ARG A 108 4.01 1.47 21.55
C ARG A 108 4.50 0.40 22.53
N VAL A 109 4.72 -0.82 22.04
CA VAL A 109 5.23 -1.93 22.86
C VAL A 109 6.64 -1.65 23.39
N LYS A 110 7.54 -1.09 22.56
CA LYS A 110 8.89 -0.67 23.01
C LYS A 110 8.83 0.37 24.12
N GLU A 111 7.93 1.34 24.04
CA GLU A 111 7.75 2.34 25.10
C GLU A 111 7.27 1.73 26.39
N TRP A 112 6.34 0.77 26.33
CA TRP A 112 5.88 0.07 27.53
C TRP A 112 6.96 -0.76 28.18
N ILE A 113 7.83 -1.38 27.39
CA ILE A 113 9.02 -2.07 27.91
C ILE A 113 9.94 -1.09 28.64
N ASN A 114 10.07 0.14 28.13
CA ASN A 114 10.96 1.16 28.72
C ASN A 114 10.37 1.90 29.93
N HIS A 115 9.05 1.90 30.10
CA HIS A 115 8.34 2.73 31.09
C HIS A 115 7.54 1.96 32.15
N ALA A 116 7.40 0.64 32.04
CA ALA A 116 6.61 -0.15 32.98
C ALA A 116 7.47 -1.10 33.83
N ASP A 117 7.17 -1.19 35.13
CA ASP A 117 7.77 -2.15 36.07
C ASP A 117 7.43 -3.62 35.72
N THR A 118 6.43 -3.83 34.86
CA THR A 118 5.99 -5.14 34.38
C THR A 118 5.88 -5.09 32.86
N GLY A 119 6.59 -5.95 32.13
CA GLY A 119 6.59 -5.93 30.66
C GLY A 119 5.19 -6.14 30.06
N PRO A 120 4.98 -5.87 28.76
CA PRO A 120 3.66 -5.98 28.12
C PRO A 120 3.22 -7.42 27.83
N TYR A 121 4.10 -8.39 28.05
CA TYR A 121 3.88 -9.81 27.77
C TYR A 121 3.47 -10.59 29.02
N PHE A 122 2.77 -11.71 28.80
CA PHE A 122 2.39 -12.67 29.81
C PHE A 122 3.57 -13.05 30.73
N GLU A 123 3.32 -13.06 32.04
CA GLU A 123 4.31 -13.44 33.05
C GLU A 123 3.83 -14.68 33.82
N PRO A 124 4.36 -15.87 33.54
CA PRO A 124 3.90 -17.13 34.15
C PRO A 124 4.00 -17.18 35.68
N ALA A 125 4.92 -16.40 36.26
CA ALA A 125 5.20 -16.40 37.70
C ALA A 125 4.29 -15.48 38.53
N LYS A 126 3.46 -14.64 37.89
CA LYS A 126 2.52 -13.74 38.58
C LYS A 126 1.12 -14.34 38.65
N GLU A 127 0.35 -14.00 39.69
CA GLU A 127 -1.03 -14.44 39.82
C GLU A 127 -1.86 -14.09 38.58
N ILE A 128 -2.73 -15.02 38.20
CA ILE A 128 -3.62 -14.87 37.06
C ILE A 128 -5.03 -14.88 37.60
N GLU A 129 -5.75 -13.79 37.38
CA GLU A 129 -7.16 -13.70 37.76
C GLU A 129 -7.96 -14.60 36.82
N LYS A 130 -8.67 -15.59 37.40
CA LYS A 130 -9.52 -16.54 36.68
C LYS A 130 -10.99 -16.22 36.96
N HIS A 131 -11.66 -15.60 35.99
CA HIS A 131 -13.11 -15.40 36.06
C HIS A 131 -13.83 -16.67 35.55
N ARG A 132 -14.75 -17.24 36.35
CA ARG A 132 -15.52 -18.44 36.00
C ARG A 132 -16.92 -18.09 35.52
N HIS A 133 -17.09 -18.03 34.20
CA HIS A 133 -18.36 -18.33 33.54
C HIS A 133 -18.07 -19.11 32.24
N GLY A 134 -17.88 -20.42 32.36
CA GLY A 134 -17.85 -21.36 31.21
C GLY A 134 -16.47 -21.80 30.70
N LEU A 135 -15.44 -20.93 30.73
CA LEU A 135 -14.04 -21.25 30.41
C LEU A 135 -13.10 -20.40 31.30
N PRO A 136 -11.90 -20.87 31.70
CA PRO A 136 -10.97 -20.05 32.48
C PRO A 136 -10.39 -18.94 31.59
N HIS A 137 -10.90 -17.72 31.72
CA HIS A 137 -10.27 -16.54 31.11
C HIS A 137 -9.08 -16.12 31.97
N TRP A 138 -7.91 -15.95 31.36
CA TRP A 138 -6.65 -15.69 32.05
C TRP A 138 -6.35 -14.20 31.94
N GLN A 139 -6.48 -13.45 33.04
CA GLN A 139 -6.22 -12.01 33.05
C GLN A 139 -4.96 -11.66 33.84
N GLN A 140 -4.13 -10.81 33.26
CA GLN A 140 -3.02 -10.13 33.94
C GLN A 140 -3.06 -8.65 33.55
N ALA A 141 -3.11 -7.77 34.56
CA ALA A 141 -3.18 -6.33 34.33
C ALA A 141 -1.94 -5.83 33.56
N GLY A 142 -2.14 -4.87 32.64
CA GLY A 142 -1.06 -4.29 31.84
C GLY A 142 -0.51 -5.19 30.73
N LYS A 143 -1.11 -6.37 30.51
CA LYS A 143 -0.66 -7.31 29.46
C LYS A 143 -1.43 -7.13 28.16
N LEU A 144 -0.77 -7.50 27.08
CA LEU A 144 -1.36 -7.61 25.75
C LEU A 144 -2.31 -8.80 25.67
N VAL A 145 -3.50 -8.53 25.16
CA VAL A 145 -4.58 -9.50 24.95
C VAL A 145 -4.96 -9.50 23.48
N PHE A 146 -4.96 -10.69 22.88
CA PHE A 146 -5.60 -10.96 21.61
C PHE A 146 -6.98 -11.55 21.88
N LEU A 147 -8.00 -11.01 21.23
CA LEU A 147 -9.38 -11.36 21.50
C LEU A 147 -10.18 -11.58 20.21
N THR A 148 -10.97 -12.65 20.19
CA THR A 148 -11.87 -13.02 19.10
C THR A 148 -13.29 -13.22 19.61
N TRP A 149 -14.27 -12.66 18.91
CA TRP A 149 -15.69 -13.00 19.09
C TRP A 149 -16.44 -12.91 17.76
N ARG A 150 -17.61 -13.53 17.70
CA ARG A 150 -18.43 -13.62 16.48
C ARG A 150 -19.89 -13.27 16.71
N LEU A 151 -20.61 -13.07 15.61
CA LEU A 151 -22.07 -13.00 15.62
C LEU A 151 -22.64 -14.31 16.17
N ALA A 152 -23.80 -14.25 16.82
CA ALA A 152 -24.44 -15.41 17.42
C ALA A 152 -24.72 -16.50 16.38
N ASP A 153 -25.13 -16.10 15.17
CA ASP A 153 -25.50 -16.95 14.05
C ASP A 153 -24.35 -17.29 13.09
N ALA A 154 -23.14 -16.76 13.35
CA ALA A 154 -21.96 -16.97 12.49
C ALA A 154 -21.60 -18.46 12.31
N LEU A 155 -22.00 -19.32 13.25
CA LEU A 155 -21.93 -20.76 13.12
C LEU A 155 -23.36 -21.33 13.22
N PRO A 156 -23.90 -21.94 12.15
CA PRO A 156 -25.20 -22.60 12.18
C PRO A 156 -25.28 -23.65 13.30
N GLN A 157 -26.48 -23.90 13.81
CA GLN A 157 -26.68 -24.83 14.94
C GLN A 157 -26.12 -26.24 14.65
N GLU A 158 -26.17 -26.69 13.40
CA GLU A 158 -25.58 -27.95 12.95
C GLU A 158 -24.08 -27.99 13.18
N LYS A 159 -23.35 -26.91 12.84
CA LYS A 159 -21.90 -26.80 13.06
C LYS A 159 -21.53 -26.69 14.54
N LEU A 160 -22.37 -26.05 15.34
CA LEU A 160 -22.20 -26.05 16.80
C LEU A 160 -22.38 -27.45 17.39
N ASN A 161 -23.34 -28.24 16.88
CA ASN A 161 -23.53 -29.61 17.31
C ASN A 161 -22.37 -30.51 16.87
N GLU A 162 -21.88 -30.32 15.64
CA GLU A 162 -20.68 -30.99 15.11
C GLU A 162 -19.46 -30.72 15.99
N LEU A 163 -19.20 -29.45 16.33
CA LEU A 163 -18.09 -29.06 17.19
C LEU A 163 -18.21 -29.64 18.60
N ARG A 164 -19.42 -29.62 19.19
CA ARG A 164 -19.68 -30.21 20.51
C ARG A 164 -19.44 -31.73 20.49
N GLY A 165 -19.91 -32.41 19.46
CA GLY A 165 -19.71 -33.86 19.30
C GLY A 165 -18.23 -34.22 19.12
N ALA A 166 -17.51 -33.46 18.31
CA ALA A 166 -16.09 -33.66 18.08
C ALA A 166 -15.25 -33.38 19.34
N LYS A 167 -15.54 -32.31 20.08
CA LYS A 167 -14.90 -32.01 21.37
C LYS A 167 -15.18 -33.09 22.42
N ALA A 168 -16.43 -33.55 22.53
CA ALA A 168 -16.79 -34.63 23.46
C ALA A 168 -16.06 -35.94 23.10
N SER A 169 -15.93 -36.25 21.81
CA SER A 169 -15.19 -37.43 21.33
C SER A 169 -13.70 -37.32 21.64
N TRP A 170 -13.11 -36.13 21.48
CA TRP A 170 -11.72 -35.87 21.88
C TRP A 170 -11.51 -36.01 23.38
N GLU A 171 -12.38 -35.41 24.20
CA GLU A 171 -12.31 -35.51 25.66
C GLU A 171 -12.50 -36.95 26.16
N ALA A 172 -13.27 -37.77 25.44
CA ALA A 172 -13.39 -39.20 25.72
C ALA A 172 -12.12 -39.99 25.36
N ALA A 173 -11.44 -39.61 24.27
CA ALA A 173 -10.17 -40.22 23.85
C ALA A 173 -8.96 -39.74 24.67
N HIS A 174 -9.04 -38.52 25.24
CA HIS A 174 -7.99 -37.89 26.04
C HIS A 174 -8.58 -37.43 27.37
N PRO A 175 -8.69 -38.30 28.38
CA PRO A 175 -9.22 -37.92 29.69
C PRO A 175 -8.27 -36.97 30.44
N LYS A 176 -8.81 -35.93 31.04
CA LYS A 176 -8.06 -34.92 31.83
C LYS A 176 -7.40 -35.54 33.08
N PRO A 177 -6.30 -34.97 33.61
CA PRO A 177 -5.65 -33.72 33.20
C PRO A 177 -4.81 -33.88 31.94
N TRP A 178 -4.90 -32.90 31.04
CA TRP A 178 -4.12 -32.88 29.80
C TRP A 178 -2.69 -32.43 30.03
N THR A 179 -1.77 -32.96 29.23
CA THR A 179 -0.43 -32.36 29.08
C THR A 179 -0.52 -31.02 28.34
N VAL A 180 0.57 -30.25 28.34
CA VAL A 180 0.65 -28.99 27.57
C VAL A 180 0.46 -29.28 26.09
N GLU A 181 1.06 -30.36 25.58
CA GLU A 181 0.98 -30.78 24.19
C GLU A 181 -0.44 -31.21 23.80
N GLU A 182 -1.15 -31.95 24.66
CA GLU A 182 -2.55 -32.33 24.43
C GLU A 182 -3.48 -31.13 24.44
N SER A 183 -3.25 -30.16 25.33
CA SER A 183 -4.02 -28.92 25.36
C SER A 183 -3.76 -28.07 24.11
N GLU A 184 -2.50 -27.96 23.66
CA GLU A 184 -2.14 -27.23 22.45
C GLU A 184 -2.68 -27.90 21.19
N ALA A 185 -2.67 -29.24 21.12
CA ALA A 185 -3.27 -29.99 20.03
C ALA A 185 -4.78 -29.83 19.97
N PHE A 186 -5.46 -29.86 21.13
CA PHE A 186 -6.90 -29.58 21.22
C PHE A 186 -7.23 -28.20 20.67
N ASP A 187 -6.52 -27.16 21.15
CA ASP A 187 -6.72 -25.79 20.70
C ASP A 187 -6.48 -25.69 19.19
N GLN A 188 -5.33 -26.15 18.69
CA GLN A 188 -5.00 -26.11 17.25
C GLN A 188 -6.08 -26.73 16.35
N ILE A 189 -6.59 -27.91 16.69
CA ILE A 189 -7.56 -28.63 15.87
C ILE A 189 -8.90 -27.89 15.85
N PHE A 190 -9.45 -27.59 17.03
CA PHE A 190 -10.80 -27.05 17.12
C PHE A 190 -10.87 -25.57 16.77
N ASP A 191 -9.79 -24.83 17.00
CA ASP A 191 -9.70 -23.42 16.60
C ASP A 191 -9.56 -23.29 15.09
N ALA A 192 -8.69 -24.09 14.46
CA ALA A 192 -8.59 -24.10 12.99
C ALA A 192 -9.93 -24.46 12.34
N GLN A 193 -10.70 -25.37 12.94
CA GLN A 193 -12.02 -25.74 12.44
C GLN A 193 -13.02 -24.58 12.56
N VAL A 194 -13.06 -23.87 13.69
CA VAL A 194 -13.94 -22.71 13.88
C VAL A 194 -13.55 -21.58 12.93
N GLU A 195 -12.27 -21.25 12.81
CA GLU A 195 -11.77 -20.21 11.90
C GLU A 195 -12.10 -20.55 10.44
N HIS A 196 -11.97 -21.82 10.04
CA HIS A 196 -12.35 -22.28 8.71
C HIS A 196 -13.85 -22.04 8.41
N TRP A 197 -14.73 -22.30 9.37
CA TRP A 197 -16.17 -22.03 9.20
C TRP A 197 -16.50 -20.54 9.23
N LEU A 198 -15.78 -19.75 10.00
CA LEU A 198 -15.94 -18.30 10.02
C LEU A 198 -15.51 -17.68 8.68
N ALA A 199 -14.38 -18.13 8.12
CA ALA A 199 -13.88 -17.73 6.81
C ALA A 199 -14.81 -18.14 5.66
N ALA A 200 -15.68 -19.13 5.86
CA ALA A 200 -16.72 -19.52 4.91
C ALA A 200 -17.94 -18.58 4.93
N ASP A 201 -17.89 -17.45 5.65
CA ASP A 201 -18.94 -16.42 5.69
C ASP A 201 -20.33 -16.98 6.05
N MET A 202 -20.35 -17.95 6.97
CA MET A 202 -21.60 -18.52 7.47
C MET A 202 -22.39 -17.52 8.33
N GLY A 203 -23.71 -17.73 8.40
CA GLY A 203 -24.64 -16.83 9.09
C GLY A 203 -25.05 -15.63 8.24
N ALA A 204 -25.71 -14.64 8.86
CA ALA A 204 -26.25 -13.47 8.18
C ALA A 204 -25.17 -12.47 7.71
N CYS A 205 -23.94 -12.57 8.23
CA CYS A 205 -22.81 -11.71 7.86
C CYS A 205 -23.14 -10.21 7.90
N VAL A 206 -23.89 -9.76 8.91
CA VAL A 206 -24.43 -8.40 8.94
C VAL A 206 -23.35 -7.31 8.98
N LEU A 207 -22.14 -7.64 9.46
CA LEU A 207 -21.00 -6.70 9.51
C LEU A 207 -20.36 -6.48 8.13
N ARG A 208 -20.76 -7.24 7.11
CA ARG A 208 -20.39 -7.01 5.71
C ARG A 208 -20.80 -5.60 5.25
N GLN A 209 -21.91 -5.10 5.79
CA GLN A 209 -22.38 -3.74 5.52
C GLN A 209 -21.60 -2.73 6.35
N TRP A 210 -20.93 -1.77 5.69
CA TRP A 210 -20.09 -0.79 6.39
C TRP A 210 -20.84 0.03 7.46
N LYS A 211 -22.11 0.38 7.19
CA LYS A 211 -22.98 1.10 8.14
C LYS A 211 -23.21 0.31 9.44
N VAL A 212 -23.18 -1.02 9.36
CA VAL A 212 -23.40 -1.92 10.48
C VAL A 212 -22.13 -2.12 11.32
N ARG A 213 -20.93 -2.09 10.70
CA ARG A 213 -19.66 -2.17 11.45
C ARG A 213 -19.23 -0.85 12.09
N GLU A 214 -19.61 0.29 11.52
CA GLU A 214 -19.24 1.62 12.03
C GLU A 214 -19.55 1.80 13.53
N PRO A 215 -20.73 1.43 14.06
CA PRO A 215 -20.98 1.49 15.48
C PRO A 215 -20.02 0.67 16.35
N LEU A 216 -19.58 -0.49 15.86
CA LEU A 216 -18.59 -1.30 16.55
C LEU A 216 -17.22 -0.63 16.50
N ARG A 217 -16.76 -0.18 15.32
CA ARG A 217 -15.52 0.59 15.14
C ARG A 217 -15.45 1.74 16.14
N ASP A 218 -16.46 2.60 16.16
CA ASP A 218 -16.48 3.76 17.05
C ASP A 218 -16.40 3.36 18.53
N THR A 219 -17.02 2.23 18.89
CA THR A 219 -17.00 1.71 20.27
C THR A 219 -15.60 1.21 20.66
N LEU A 220 -14.84 0.62 19.74
CA LEU A 220 -13.44 0.23 19.95
C LEU A 220 -12.53 1.46 20.08
N HIS A 221 -12.77 2.51 19.31
CA HIS A 221 -11.96 3.75 19.40
C HIS A 221 -12.30 4.61 20.61
N HIS A 222 -13.54 4.53 21.10
CA HIS A 222 -13.98 5.31 22.25
C HIS A 222 -13.29 4.90 23.56
N GLY A 223 -12.97 3.62 23.73
CA GLY A 223 -12.27 3.14 24.93
C GLY A 223 -10.74 3.17 24.83
N ASP A 224 -10.18 3.39 23.63
CA ASP A 224 -8.74 3.50 23.41
C ASP A 224 -8.15 4.72 24.14
N GLY A 225 -7.09 4.48 24.91
CA GLY A 225 -6.47 5.49 25.76
C GLY A 225 -7.16 5.67 27.12
N HIS A 226 -8.29 5.01 27.38
CA HIS A 226 -8.99 5.08 28.67
C HIS A 226 -9.00 3.74 29.39
N ASN A 227 -9.68 2.73 28.82
CA ASN A 227 -9.82 1.42 29.42
C ASN A 227 -8.75 0.43 28.93
N TYR A 228 -8.29 0.64 27.70
CA TYR A 228 -7.29 -0.17 27.04
C TYR A 228 -6.50 0.69 26.06
N ASP A 229 -5.34 0.18 25.64
CA ASP A 229 -4.55 0.71 24.54
C ASP A 229 -4.75 -0.18 23.31
N LEU A 230 -5.43 0.32 22.28
CA LEU A 230 -5.80 -0.43 21.09
C LEU A 230 -4.63 -0.52 20.10
N LEU A 231 -4.25 -1.73 19.68
CA LEU A 231 -3.10 -1.94 18.79
C LEU A 231 -3.50 -2.24 17.36
N SER A 232 -4.42 -3.19 17.17
CA SER A 232 -4.83 -3.65 15.84
C SER A 232 -6.17 -4.34 15.94
N TYR A 233 -7.00 -4.25 14.91
CA TYR A 233 -8.23 -5.04 14.81
C TYR A 233 -8.60 -5.33 13.36
N VAL A 234 -9.39 -6.39 13.18
CA VAL A 234 -10.15 -6.61 11.95
C VAL A 234 -11.60 -6.95 12.30
N ILE A 235 -12.53 -6.27 11.65
CA ILE A 235 -13.97 -6.57 11.66
C ILE A 235 -14.28 -7.33 10.37
N MET A 236 -14.51 -8.63 10.50
CA MET A 236 -14.90 -9.53 9.43
C MET A 236 -16.44 -9.56 9.29
N PRO A 237 -17.00 -10.09 8.19
CA PRO A 237 -18.46 -10.10 7.96
C PRO A 237 -19.29 -10.68 9.11
N ASN A 238 -18.77 -11.66 9.83
CA ASN A 238 -19.46 -12.37 10.91
C ASN A 238 -18.64 -12.49 12.22
N HIS A 239 -17.43 -11.95 12.29
CA HIS A 239 -16.57 -12.03 13.48
C HIS A 239 -15.57 -10.87 13.58
N VAL A 240 -14.88 -10.78 14.72
CA VAL A 240 -14.00 -9.66 15.04
C VAL A 240 -12.78 -10.18 15.77
N HIS A 241 -11.60 -9.69 15.37
CA HIS A 241 -10.33 -9.90 16.05
C HIS A 241 -9.79 -8.57 16.53
N VAL A 242 -9.35 -8.48 17.79
CA VAL A 242 -8.81 -7.26 18.39
C VAL A 242 -7.58 -7.58 19.23
N LEU A 243 -6.51 -6.82 19.01
CA LEU A 243 -5.30 -6.82 19.82
C LEU A 243 -5.20 -5.49 20.58
N PHE A 244 -5.08 -5.58 21.90
CA PHE A 244 -5.00 -4.41 22.77
C PHE A 244 -4.24 -4.73 24.06
N ARG A 245 -3.80 -3.70 24.79
CA ARG A 245 -3.30 -3.83 26.16
C ARG A 245 -4.36 -3.34 27.13
N LEU A 246 -4.70 -4.15 28.13
CA LEU A 246 -5.62 -3.73 29.17
C LEU A 246 -4.93 -2.73 30.12
N ARG A 247 -5.53 -1.56 30.37
CA ARG A 247 -4.95 -0.58 31.31
C ARG A 247 -5.27 -0.95 32.76
N PRO A 248 -4.39 -0.64 33.73
CA PRO A 248 -4.67 -0.90 35.15
C PRO A 248 -6.00 -0.30 35.60
N GLY A 249 -6.78 -1.04 36.40
CA GLY A 249 -8.09 -0.63 36.90
C GLY A 249 -9.27 -0.94 35.97
N SER A 250 -9.02 -1.43 34.75
CA SER A 250 -10.07 -2.00 33.89
C SER A 250 -10.04 -3.52 33.93
N SER A 251 -11.21 -4.17 33.89
CA SER A 251 -11.32 -5.63 33.75
C SER A 251 -11.65 -6.00 32.30
N LEU A 252 -11.14 -7.13 31.83
CA LEU A 252 -11.42 -7.62 30.46
C LEU A 252 -12.92 -7.81 30.23
N GLU A 253 -13.62 -8.36 31.23
CA GLU A 253 -15.05 -8.60 31.21
C GLU A 253 -15.86 -7.31 31.02
N SER A 254 -15.51 -6.24 31.75
CA SER A 254 -16.21 -4.95 31.64
C SER A 254 -16.01 -4.30 30.26
N VAL A 255 -14.80 -4.38 29.71
CA VAL A 255 -14.47 -3.86 28.37
C VAL A 255 -15.30 -4.57 27.30
N ILE A 256 -15.35 -5.90 27.35
CA ILE A 256 -16.07 -6.68 26.33
C ILE A 256 -17.57 -6.54 26.49
N GLN A 257 -18.07 -6.51 27.73
CA GLN A 257 -19.48 -6.25 28.00
C GLN A 257 -19.89 -4.89 27.43
N ALA A 258 -19.07 -3.85 27.61
CA ALA A 258 -19.29 -2.54 27.03
C ALA A 258 -19.29 -2.61 25.49
N TRP A 259 -18.27 -3.22 24.88
CA TRP A 259 -18.19 -3.38 23.43
C TRP A 259 -19.43 -4.05 22.86
N LYS A 260 -19.80 -5.22 23.40
CA LYS A 260 -20.94 -6.01 22.91
C LYS A 260 -22.28 -5.32 23.16
N SER A 261 -22.47 -4.70 24.33
CA SER A 261 -23.73 -4.04 24.67
C SER A 261 -23.98 -2.78 23.84
N ILE A 262 -22.98 -1.89 23.74
CA ILE A 262 -23.08 -0.64 23.00
C ILE A 262 -23.24 -0.93 21.51
N SER A 263 -22.41 -1.81 20.95
CA SER A 263 -22.51 -2.18 19.53
C SER A 263 -23.84 -2.87 19.23
N SER A 264 -24.31 -3.82 20.04
CA SER A 264 -25.62 -4.49 19.82
C SER A 264 -26.78 -3.49 19.78
N ARG A 265 -26.79 -2.51 20.69
CA ARG A 265 -27.84 -1.49 20.74
C ARG A 265 -27.81 -0.59 19.51
N ARG A 266 -26.62 -0.15 19.07
CA ARG A 266 -26.48 0.74 17.91
C ARG A 266 -26.74 -0.01 16.59
N ILE A 267 -26.20 -1.21 16.45
CA ILE A 267 -26.40 -2.09 15.28
C ILE A 267 -27.86 -2.52 15.18
N GLY A 268 -28.48 -2.90 16.30
CA GLY A 268 -29.88 -3.32 16.31
C GLY A 268 -30.84 -2.24 15.81
N LYS A 269 -30.55 -0.96 16.10
CA LYS A 269 -31.30 0.17 15.53
C LYS A 269 -31.19 0.26 14.01
N ILE A 270 -30.01 -0.06 13.45
CA ILE A 270 -29.77 -0.03 12.01
C ILE A 270 -30.47 -1.21 11.33
N LEU A 271 -30.44 -2.38 11.95
CA LEU A 271 -31.03 -3.61 11.40
C LEU A 271 -32.53 -3.76 11.68
N GLY A 272 -33.12 -2.90 12.51
CA GLY A 272 -34.52 -3.02 12.94
C GLY A 272 -34.80 -4.22 13.85
N GLN A 273 -33.78 -4.78 14.49
CA GLN A 273 -33.88 -5.95 15.40
C GLN A 273 -33.17 -5.65 16.73
N MET A 274 -33.76 -6.01 17.87
CA MET A 274 -33.18 -5.74 19.20
C MET A 274 -32.76 -7.04 19.89
N GLY A 275 -31.49 -7.13 20.29
CA GLY A 275 -30.93 -8.25 21.06
C GLY A 275 -30.29 -9.36 20.22
N GLY A 276 -29.45 -10.19 20.86
CA GLY A 276 -28.95 -11.45 20.27
C GLY A 276 -27.89 -11.35 19.16
N LEU A 277 -27.26 -10.19 18.95
CA LEU A 277 -26.30 -9.99 17.86
C LEU A 277 -25.02 -10.84 18.03
N TRP A 278 -24.45 -10.84 19.22
CA TRP A 278 -23.16 -11.47 19.49
C TRP A 278 -23.32 -12.84 20.13
N GLN A 279 -22.36 -13.74 19.87
CA GLN A 279 -22.25 -14.98 20.63
C GLN A 279 -22.12 -14.71 22.13
N GLU A 280 -22.61 -15.64 22.93
CA GLU A 280 -22.27 -15.71 24.35
C GLU A 280 -20.78 -16.05 24.52
N GLY A 281 -20.09 -15.32 25.40
CA GLY A 281 -18.64 -15.50 25.61
C GLY A 281 -17.75 -14.99 24.47
N TYR A 282 -16.44 -15.14 24.65
CA TYR A 282 -15.40 -14.70 23.72
C TYR A 282 -14.18 -15.59 23.91
N ARG A 283 -13.23 -15.49 23.00
CA ARG A 283 -11.93 -16.14 23.12
C ARG A 283 -10.86 -15.09 23.33
N ASP A 284 -10.04 -15.26 24.36
CA ASP A 284 -8.91 -14.39 24.67
C ASP A 284 -7.61 -15.20 24.75
N THR A 285 -6.49 -14.53 24.47
CA THR A 285 -5.16 -15.10 24.58
C THR A 285 -4.18 -14.01 25.01
N LEU A 286 -3.45 -14.24 26.10
CA LEU A 286 -2.37 -13.35 26.53
C LEU A 286 -1.15 -13.53 25.61
N ILE A 287 -0.59 -12.41 25.15
CA ILE A 287 0.59 -12.44 24.29
C ILE A 287 1.84 -12.81 25.11
N ARG A 288 2.50 -13.89 24.70
CA ARG A 288 3.59 -14.53 25.46
C ARG A 288 4.97 -13.91 25.22
N GLY A 289 5.13 -13.14 24.14
CA GLY A 289 6.42 -12.54 23.78
C GLY A 289 6.39 -11.87 22.40
N PRO A 290 7.52 -11.30 21.96
CA PRO A 290 7.63 -10.55 20.70
C PRO A 290 7.25 -11.36 19.45
N GLU A 291 7.65 -12.63 19.37
CA GLU A 291 7.31 -13.50 18.24
C GLU A 291 5.80 -13.79 18.17
N HIS A 292 5.17 -14.04 19.32
CA HIS A 292 3.73 -14.24 19.40
C HIS A 292 2.98 -12.96 19.01
N LEU A 293 3.47 -11.79 19.45
CA LEU A 293 2.92 -10.50 19.03
C LEU A 293 2.97 -10.32 17.51
N GLN A 294 4.12 -10.59 16.88
CA GLN A 294 4.26 -10.49 15.43
C GLN A 294 3.33 -11.45 14.69
N ARG A 295 3.19 -12.70 15.15
CA ARG A 295 2.25 -13.67 14.57
C ARG A 295 0.81 -13.17 14.63
N VAL A 296 0.39 -12.59 15.75
CA VAL A 296 -0.98 -12.06 15.90
C VAL A 296 -1.21 -10.82 15.05
N LEU A 297 -0.26 -9.88 14.99
CA LEU A 297 -0.35 -8.70 14.10
C LEU A 297 -0.50 -9.13 12.64
N HIS A 298 0.36 -10.05 12.20
CA HIS A 298 0.32 -10.61 10.84
C HIS A 298 -0.99 -11.36 10.56
N TYR A 299 -1.49 -12.11 11.55
CA TYR A 299 -2.77 -12.79 11.46
C TYR A 299 -3.92 -11.80 11.21
N ILE A 300 -4.04 -10.75 12.04
CA ILE A 300 -5.09 -9.73 11.90
C ILE A 300 -5.00 -9.04 10.52
N GLU A 301 -3.79 -8.72 10.05
CA GLU A 301 -3.57 -8.07 8.75
C GLU A 301 -3.95 -8.97 7.56
N LYS A 302 -3.73 -10.29 7.67
CA LYS A 302 -3.98 -11.25 6.58
C LYS A 302 -5.41 -11.73 6.49
N ASN A 303 -6.16 -11.71 7.58
CA ASN A 303 -7.54 -12.22 7.62
C ASN A 303 -8.44 -11.70 6.47
N PRO A 304 -8.44 -10.38 6.15
CA PRO A 304 -9.17 -9.88 4.98
C PRO A 304 -8.74 -10.49 3.64
N LYS A 305 -7.45 -10.80 3.48
CA LYS A 305 -6.83 -11.27 2.23
C LYS A 305 -7.09 -12.76 2.00
N GLU A 306 -7.08 -13.57 3.05
CA GLU A 306 -7.23 -15.03 2.96
C GLU A 306 -8.69 -15.48 2.78
N ALA A 307 -9.66 -14.69 3.26
CA ALA A 307 -11.09 -14.99 3.15
C ALA A 307 -11.70 -14.78 1.74
N SER A 308 -10.90 -14.51 0.69
CA SER A 308 -11.36 -14.28 -0.70
C SER A 308 -12.49 -13.24 -0.82
N LEU A 309 -12.52 -12.23 0.06
CA LEU A 309 -13.61 -11.27 0.14
C LEU A 309 -13.48 -10.15 -0.90
N LEU A 310 -14.60 -9.79 -1.53
CA LEU A 310 -14.72 -8.56 -2.31
C LEU A 310 -14.38 -7.34 -1.44
N ALA A 311 -13.73 -6.34 -2.03
CA ALA A 311 -13.30 -5.15 -1.30
C ALA A 311 -14.50 -4.41 -0.68
N GLY A 312 -14.37 -4.05 0.61
CA GLY A 312 -15.42 -3.38 1.38
C GLY A 312 -16.24 -4.29 2.31
N ASN A 313 -16.02 -5.60 2.31
CA ASN A 313 -16.75 -6.57 3.16
C ASN A 313 -16.17 -6.72 4.57
N SER A 314 -14.97 -6.22 4.83
CA SER A 314 -14.31 -6.22 6.14
C SER A 314 -13.64 -4.88 6.38
N GLU A 315 -13.20 -4.64 7.61
CA GLU A 315 -12.47 -3.44 8.01
C GLU A 315 -11.25 -3.81 8.85
N PHE A 316 -10.07 -3.42 8.39
CA PHE A 316 -8.81 -3.61 9.11
C PHE A 316 -8.28 -2.26 9.59
N TRP A 317 -7.74 -2.22 10.80
CA TRP A 317 -7.08 -1.05 11.37
C TRP A 317 -5.90 -1.47 12.24
N GLN A 318 -4.85 -0.65 12.24
CA GLN A 318 -3.69 -0.81 13.10
C GLN A 318 -3.17 0.55 13.56
N CYS A 319 -2.73 0.66 14.81
CA CYS A 319 -2.11 1.89 15.31
C CYS A 319 -0.76 2.13 14.61
N GLY A 320 -0.41 3.39 14.38
CA GLY A 320 0.75 3.71 13.57
C GLY A 320 0.58 5.00 12.79
N PRO A 321 1.67 5.56 12.25
CA PRO A 321 1.52 6.49 11.15
C PRO A 321 0.79 5.73 10.06
N VAL A 322 -0.35 6.26 9.62
CA VAL A 322 -0.96 5.80 8.38
C VAL A 322 0.10 6.07 7.32
N GLU A 323 0.63 5.05 6.67
CA GLU A 323 1.38 5.28 5.43
C GLU A 323 0.38 5.92 4.45
N GLY A 324 0.42 7.25 4.40
CA GLY A 324 -0.59 8.10 3.79
C GLY A 324 -1.50 8.79 4.82
N SER A 325 -1.17 10.05 5.14
CA SER A 325 -2.00 11.10 5.75
C SER A 325 -2.05 11.24 7.29
N GLY A 326 -1.84 12.49 7.74
CA GLY A 326 -2.59 13.05 8.86
C GLY A 326 -1.79 13.55 10.06
N HIS A 327 -1.14 14.71 9.92
CA HIS A 327 -0.84 15.58 11.07
C HIS A 327 -2.14 15.92 11.83
N THR A 328 -2.16 15.72 13.15
CA THR A 328 -3.26 16.19 14.00
C THR A 328 -3.05 17.66 14.36
N VAL A 329 -3.92 18.52 13.84
CA VAL A 329 -3.94 20.00 14.01
C VAL A 329 -4.75 20.39 15.26
N GLU A 330 -4.33 19.95 16.45
CA GLU A 330 -5.02 20.34 17.70
C GLU A 330 -4.16 21.10 18.71
N ASP A 331 -2.85 21.24 18.50
CA ASP A 331 -1.98 21.98 19.43
C ASP A 331 -1.59 23.41 18.99
N GLU A 332 -1.91 23.87 17.77
CA GLU A 332 -1.45 25.19 17.27
C GLU A 332 -2.43 26.36 17.49
N ILE A 333 -3.63 26.14 18.03
CA ILE A 333 -4.63 27.22 18.17
C ILE A 333 -4.47 28.04 19.48
N GLN A 334 -3.60 27.66 20.41
CA GLN A 334 -3.50 28.34 21.72
C GLN A 334 -2.30 29.26 21.96
N SER A 335 -1.46 29.57 20.96
CA SER A 335 -0.35 30.52 21.17
C SER A 335 -0.18 31.53 20.03
N GLY A 336 -1.17 32.40 19.83
CA GLY A 336 -1.12 33.40 18.76
C GLY A 336 -1.79 34.73 19.08
N ARG A 337 -1.70 35.26 20.31
CA ARG A 337 -2.08 36.66 20.57
C ARG A 337 -0.98 37.60 20.10
N GLY A 338 -0.92 37.86 18.80
CA GLY A 338 -0.18 38.98 18.20
C GLY A 338 -1.12 40.11 17.83
N ARG A 339 -0.89 41.32 18.37
CA ARG A 339 -1.64 42.55 18.05
C ARG A 339 -1.60 42.88 16.54
N PRO A 340 -2.65 43.50 15.98
CA PRO A 340 -2.68 43.85 14.56
C PRO A 340 -1.77 45.04 14.27
N ARG A 341 -0.93 44.93 13.22
CA ARG A 341 -0.32 46.09 12.56
C ARG A 341 -1.20 46.54 11.39
N SER A 342 -1.24 47.85 11.20
CA SER A 342 -2.12 48.60 10.30
C SER A 342 -2.01 48.19 8.83
N ARG A 343 -3.19 48.20 8.17
CA ARG A 343 -3.40 48.16 6.72
C ARG A 343 -2.52 49.18 5.99
N ASN A 344 -1.90 48.76 4.89
CA ASN A 344 -1.67 49.61 3.72
C ASN A 344 -2.08 48.83 2.45
N GLU A 345 -3.08 49.41 1.78
CA GLU A 345 -3.33 49.57 0.34
C GLU A 345 -3.04 48.45 -0.67
N ALA A 346 -4.15 48.04 -1.31
CA ALA A 346 -4.38 47.77 -2.73
C ALA A 346 -3.29 47.04 -3.54
N ASP A 347 -3.55 45.75 -3.81
CA ASP A 347 -3.13 45.09 -5.04
C ASP A 347 -4.29 44.20 -5.52
N GLU A 348 -4.88 44.54 -6.66
CA GLU A 348 -5.87 43.70 -7.37
C GLU A 348 -5.13 42.51 -8.01
N GLY A 349 -4.64 41.61 -7.16
CA GLY A 349 -3.97 40.38 -7.58
C GLY A 349 -4.98 39.31 -7.98
N VAL A 350 -4.84 38.79 -9.20
CA VAL A 350 -5.51 37.57 -9.67
C VAL A 350 -5.37 36.48 -8.60
N ARG A 351 -6.50 36.07 -8.01
CA ARG A 351 -6.52 35.04 -6.96
C ARG A 351 -6.28 33.68 -7.60
N THR A 352 -5.16 33.04 -7.30
CA THR A 352 -4.91 31.65 -7.69
C THR A 352 -5.69 30.71 -6.77
N PRO A 353 -6.51 29.78 -7.30
CA PRO A 353 -7.19 28.79 -6.47
C PRO A 353 -6.17 27.85 -5.79
N TYR A 354 -6.52 27.32 -4.62
CA TYR A 354 -5.64 26.42 -3.85
C TYR A 354 -5.26 25.18 -4.67
N PHE A 355 -6.26 24.49 -5.23
CA PHE A 355 -6.05 23.46 -6.24
C PHE A 355 -6.08 24.10 -7.62
N GLN A 356 -5.10 23.78 -8.47
CA GLN A 356 -5.12 24.19 -9.87
C GLN A 356 -5.85 23.17 -10.75
N ALA A 357 -5.93 21.92 -10.30
CA ALA A 357 -6.69 20.87 -10.97
C ALA A 357 -7.41 19.94 -9.99
N VAL A 358 -8.57 19.44 -10.40
CA VAL A 358 -9.38 18.45 -9.69
C VAL A 358 -9.73 17.34 -10.67
N ILE A 359 -9.27 16.12 -10.40
CA ILE A 359 -9.51 14.94 -11.23
C ILE A 359 -10.48 14.02 -10.49
N VAL A 360 -11.64 13.80 -11.09
CA VAL A 360 -12.72 13.01 -10.50
C VAL A 360 -12.84 11.69 -11.24
N HIS A 361 -12.54 10.59 -10.56
CA HIS A 361 -12.60 9.26 -11.16
C HIS A 361 -13.98 8.64 -10.99
N ASN A 362 -14.66 8.45 -12.13
CA ASN A 362 -15.90 7.68 -12.26
C ASN A 362 -17.09 8.15 -11.40
N VAL A 363 -16.98 9.27 -10.66
CA VAL A 363 -18.08 9.75 -9.81
C VAL A 363 -19.23 10.29 -10.65
N PHE A 364 -18.93 11.05 -11.71
CA PHE A 364 -19.92 11.70 -12.55
C PHE A 364 -20.73 10.76 -13.45
N THR A 365 -20.32 9.50 -13.57
CA THR A 365 -20.90 8.53 -14.53
C THR A 365 -21.45 7.28 -13.86
N MET A 366 -21.44 7.22 -12.52
CA MET A 366 -21.86 6.07 -11.73
C MET A 366 -22.94 6.45 -10.69
N PRO A 367 -23.88 5.53 -10.36
CA PRO A 367 -25.01 5.82 -9.50
C PRO A 367 -24.75 5.52 -8.02
N PHE A 368 -23.50 5.61 -7.55
CA PHE A 368 -23.15 5.17 -6.19
C PHE A 368 -23.39 6.25 -5.13
N ASP A 369 -23.20 7.52 -5.49
CA ASP A 369 -23.48 8.67 -4.61
C ASP A 369 -23.92 9.88 -5.45
N LEU A 370 -25.22 9.99 -5.66
CA LEU A 370 -25.82 11.00 -6.53
C LEU A 370 -25.86 12.38 -5.88
N GLU A 371 -25.91 12.46 -4.55
CA GLU A 371 -25.84 13.73 -3.82
C GLU A 371 -24.44 14.34 -3.99
N TRP A 372 -23.40 13.53 -3.80
CA TRP A 372 -22.04 13.98 -4.03
C TRP A 372 -21.76 14.31 -5.50
N THR A 373 -22.35 13.54 -6.42
CA THR A 373 -22.26 13.84 -7.86
C THR A 373 -22.86 15.22 -8.19
N LYS A 374 -24.04 15.55 -7.63
CA LYS A 374 -24.68 16.87 -7.81
C LYS A 374 -23.78 17.98 -7.28
N GLU A 375 -23.30 17.81 -6.06
CA GLU A 375 -22.41 18.78 -5.41
C GLU A 375 -21.15 19.05 -6.23
N LEU A 376 -20.45 18.01 -6.70
CA LEU A 376 -19.23 18.18 -7.49
C LEU A 376 -19.50 18.86 -8.85
N ARG A 377 -20.66 18.61 -9.47
CA ARG A 377 -21.05 19.30 -10.71
C ARG A 377 -21.29 20.79 -10.47
N GLU A 378 -21.98 21.14 -9.39
CA GLU A 378 -22.19 22.53 -8.98
C GLU A 378 -20.87 23.23 -8.66
N MET A 379 -19.95 22.56 -7.96
CA MET A 379 -18.61 23.10 -7.69
C MET A 379 -17.82 23.34 -8.98
N ALA A 380 -17.87 22.42 -9.94
CA ALA A 380 -17.18 22.58 -11.22
C ALA A 380 -17.72 23.77 -12.03
N GLU A 381 -19.02 24.01 -11.97
CA GLU A 381 -19.66 25.18 -12.59
C GLU A 381 -19.25 26.49 -11.90
N LEU A 382 -19.19 26.51 -10.56
CA LEU A 382 -18.88 27.68 -9.75
C LEU A 382 -17.39 28.00 -9.64
N THR A 383 -16.49 27.11 -10.08
CA THR A 383 -15.03 27.29 -9.99
C THR A 383 -14.34 27.18 -11.37
N PRO A 384 -14.66 28.09 -12.32
CA PRO A 384 -14.10 28.04 -13.67
C PRO A 384 -12.58 28.28 -13.75
N ASP A 385 -11.97 28.80 -12.68
CA ASP A 385 -10.51 28.99 -12.58
C ASP A 385 -9.75 27.70 -12.21
N ILE A 386 -10.48 26.65 -11.78
CA ILE A 386 -9.93 25.32 -11.47
C ILE A 386 -10.12 24.43 -12.70
N ARG A 387 -9.12 23.61 -13.03
CA ARG A 387 -9.28 22.62 -14.10
C ARG A 387 -9.92 21.35 -13.59
N TRP A 388 -11.15 21.12 -14.00
CA TRP A 388 -11.88 19.90 -13.69
C TRP A 388 -11.62 18.84 -14.75
N PHE A 389 -11.37 17.62 -14.31
CA PHE A 389 -11.26 16.45 -15.17
C PHE A 389 -12.30 15.41 -14.76
N ASN A 390 -13.12 15.02 -15.72
CA ASN A 390 -14.02 13.87 -15.58
C ASN A 390 -13.31 12.64 -16.14
N TRP A 391 -12.78 11.79 -15.26
CA TRP A 391 -12.03 10.59 -15.64
C TRP A 391 -12.94 9.35 -15.61
N VAL A 392 -13.46 9.01 -16.78
CA VAL A 392 -14.53 8.03 -16.99
C VAL A 392 -13.96 6.62 -17.18
N HIS A 393 -14.25 5.75 -16.21
CA HIS A 393 -13.90 4.33 -16.26
C HIS A 393 -15.06 3.46 -16.75
N ASP A 394 -16.30 3.84 -16.41
CA ASP A 394 -17.53 3.20 -16.86
C ASP A 394 -18.66 4.23 -16.98
N VAL A 395 -19.72 3.88 -17.72
CA VAL A 395 -20.84 4.78 -18.01
C VAL A 395 -22.15 4.07 -17.73
N ALA A 396 -22.65 4.21 -16.50
CA ALA A 396 -23.80 3.44 -16.03
C ALA A 396 -25.09 3.72 -16.84
N ALA A 397 -25.25 4.93 -17.35
CA ALA A 397 -26.45 5.35 -18.08
C ALA A 397 -26.73 4.55 -19.37
N VAL A 398 -25.68 4.00 -20.01
CA VAL A 398 -25.79 3.24 -21.27
C VAL A 398 -25.25 1.82 -21.17
N ASN A 399 -24.70 1.45 -20.01
CA ASN A 399 -24.13 0.14 -19.80
C ASN A 399 -25.21 -0.84 -19.32
N PRO A 400 -25.50 -1.93 -20.08
CA PRO A 400 -26.57 -2.89 -19.75
C PRO A 400 -26.44 -3.53 -18.37
N PHE A 401 -25.22 -3.64 -17.82
CA PHE A 401 -25.02 -4.19 -16.48
C PHE A 401 -25.70 -3.37 -15.38
N TYR A 402 -25.98 -2.08 -15.62
CA TYR A 402 -26.64 -1.21 -14.65
C TYR A 402 -28.12 -0.96 -14.98
N ALA A 403 -28.67 -1.55 -16.04
CA ALA A 403 -30.05 -1.36 -16.45
C ALA A 403 -31.08 -1.81 -15.40
N HIS A 404 -30.68 -2.74 -14.52
CA HIS A 404 -31.53 -3.27 -13.44
C HIS A 404 -31.59 -2.37 -12.19
N LEU A 405 -30.75 -1.33 -12.10
CA LEU A 405 -30.76 -0.43 -10.96
C LEU A 405 -32.03 0.44 -10.96
N PRO A 406 -32.53 0.84 -9.78
CA PRO A 406 -33.76 1.61 -9.66
C PRO A 406 -33.54 3.10 -10.00
N TRP A 407 -33.25 3.39 -11.27
CA TRP A 407 -33.02 4.74 -11.78
C TRP A 407 -34.25 5.62 -11.57
N GLN A 408 -34.09 6.73 -10.87
CA GLN A 408 -35.03 7.83 -11.07
C GLN A 408 -34.70 8.51 -12.40
N ARG A 409 -35.74 9.01 -13.09
CA ARG A 409 -35.58 9.64 -14.41
C ARG A 409 -34.61 10.82 -14.38
N GLU A 410 -34.60 11.56 -13.27
CA GLU A 410 -33.73 12.71 -13.03
C GLU A 410 -32.27 12.29 -12.82
N ASP A 411 -32.02 11.20 -12.10
CA ASP A 411 -30.69 10.68 -11.84
C ASP A 411 -30.04 10.15 -13.13
N HIS A 412 -30.82 9.41 -13.94
CA HIS A 412 -30.37 8.94 -15.25
C HIS A 412 -30.05 10.10 -16.19
N ALA A 413 -30.89 11.14 -16.21
CA ALA A 413 -30.66 12.34 -17.00
C ALA A 413 -29.37 13.07 -16.58
N MET A 414 -29.11 13.20 -15.27
CA MET A 414 -27.90 13.85 -14.76
C MET A 414 -26.61 13.11 -15.16
N LEU A 415 -26.56 11.79 -14.99
CA LEU A 415 -25.39 10.98 -15.37
C LEU A 415 -25.20 10.89 -16.90
N SER A 416 -26.23 11.24 -17.67
CA SER A 416 -26.21 11.30 -19.13
C SER A 416 -25.87 12.70 -19.66
N GLN A 417 -25.37 13.61 -18.81
CA GLN A 417 -24.99 14.96 -19.24
C GLN A 417 -23.49 15.20 -19.10
N PRO A 418 -22.86 15.96 -20.02
CA PRO A 418 -21.50 16.47 -19.86
C PRO A 418 -21.35 17.17 -18.51
N VAL A 419 -20.18 17.05 -17.89
CA VAL A 419 -19.87 17.78 -16.65
C VAL A 419 -19.48 19.21 -17.01
N PRO A 420 -20.09 20.26 -16.39
CA PRO A 420 -19.74 21.65 -16.66
C PRO A 420 -18.25 21.92 -16.41
N ASN A 421 -17.62 22.71 -17.29
CA ASN A 421 -16.21 23.15 -17.18
C ASN A 421 -15.18 22.03 -17.02
N ALA A 422 -15.53 20.77 -17.31
CA ALA A 422 -14.64 19.63 -17.15
C ALA A 422 -14.10 19.12 -18.48
N ILE A 423 -12.81 18.80 -18.50
CA ILE A 423 -12.17 18.04 -19.57
C ILE A 423 -12.57 16.58 -19.41
N ASN A 424 -13.17 16.00 -20.45
CA ASN A 424 -13.66 14.62 -20.42
C ASN A 424 -12.58 13.65 -20.91
N ILE A 425 -12.21 12.71 -20.05
CA ILE A 425 -11.21 11.67 -20.33
C ILE A 425 -11.89 10.31 -20.19
N THR A 426 -11.72 9.42 -21.15
CA THR A 426 -12.15 8.03 -21.06
C THR A 426 -10.95 7.08 -21.14
N VAL A 427 -11.04 5.97 -20.41
CA VAL A 427 -9.92 5.01 -20.31
C VAL A 427 -9.72 4.12 -21.55
N SER A 428 -10.65 4.16 -22.51
CA SER A 428 -10.54 3.41 -23.76
C SER A 428 -11.46 3.98 -24.84
N GLU A 429 -11.21 3.59 -26.08
CA GLU A 429 -12.09 3.92 -27.21
C GLU A 429 -13.53 3.41 -27.01
N ALA A 430 -13.69 2.22 -26.44
CA ALA A 430 -14.99 1.66 -26.13
C ALA A 430 -15.74 2.54 -25.12
N ARG A 431 -15.06 2.99 -24.05
CA ARG A 431 -15.64 3.91 -23.08
C ARG A 431 -15.92 5.29 -23.67
N ARG A 432 -15.13 5.77 -24.65
CA ARG A 432 -15.47 6.98 -25.41
C ARG A 432 -16.79 6.83 -26.14
N GLN A 433 -16.99 5.74 -26.87
CA GLN A 433 -18.24 5.49 -27.57
C GLN A 433 -19.43 5.42 -26.63
N ASP A 434 -19.28 4.79 -25.46
CA ASP A 434 -20.32 4.73 -24.45
C ASP A 434 -20.65 6.13 -23.91
N TYR A 435 -19.62 6.92 -23.58
CA TYR A 435 -19.80 8.27 -23.05
C TYR A 435 -20.42 9.22 -24.08
N MET A 436 -20.04 9.12 -25.36
CA MET A 436 -20.70 9.84 -26.47
C MET A 436 -22.18 9.48 -26.57
N ARG A 437 -22.54 8.18 -26.51
CA ARG A 437 -23.95 7.75 -26.54
C ARG A 437 -24.75 8.27 -25.36
N ALA A 438 -24.13 8.36 -24.19
CA ALA A 438 -24.79 8.89 -22.99
C ALA A 438 -25.01 10.41 -23.10
N THR A 439 -24.00 11.16 -23.55
CA THR A 439 -23.96 12.63 -23.42
C THR A 439 -24.24 13.42 -24.69
N GLY A 440 -24.14 12.80 -25.87
CA GLY A 440 -24.22 13.48 -27.15
C GLY A 440 -22.99 14.30 -27.52
N LEU A 441 -21.88 14.21 -26.77
CA LEU A 441 -20.63 14.88 -27.10
C LEU A 441 -19.99 14.30 -28.36
N GLU A 442 -19.30 15.17 -29.10
CA GLU A 442 -18.49 14.79 -30.25
C GLU A 442 -17.14 14.19 -29.83
N LYS A 443 -16.54 13.42 -30.74
CA LYS A 443 -15.31 12.67 -30.49
C LYS A 443 -14.15 13.56 -30.03
N GLU A 444 -14.04 14.77 -30.55
CA GLU A 444 -12.97 15.73 -30.30
C GLU A 444 -13.08 16.35 -28.89
N GLN A 445 -14.26 16.26 -28.26
CA GLN A 445 -14.51 16.77 -26.92
C GLN A 445 -14.17 15.75 -25.81
N ILE A 446 -13.77 14.52 -26.19
CA ILE A 446 -13.45 13.43 -25.26
C ILE A 446 -12.07 12.86 -25.60
N GLN A 447 -11.14 12.99 -24.65
CA GLN A 447 -9.80 12.42 -24.78
C GLN A 447 -9.78 10.96 -24.34
N VAL A 448 -8.98 10.15 -25.03
CA VAL A 448 -8.75 8.75 -24.63
C VAL A 448 -7.38 8.65 -23.99
N ILE A 449 -7.33 8.48 -22.68
CA ILE A 449 -6.09 8.26 -21.93
C ILE A 449 -6.21 6.92 -21.22
N PRO A 450 -5.44 5.89 -21.63
CA PRO A 450 -5.53 4.58 -21.01
C PRO A 450 -5.05 4.60 -19.56
N ASN A 451 -5.56 3.69 -18.76
CA ASN A 451 -5.00 3.46 -17.42
C ASN A 451 -3.55 2.94 -17.53
N GLY A 452 -2.74 3.38 -16.57
CA GLY A 452 -1.36 2.92 -16.37
C GLY A 452 -1.19 2.07 -15.12
N LEU A 453 0.04 1.64 -14.91
CA LEU A 453 0.51 0.94 -13.73
C LEU A 453 1.77 1.63 -13.22
N HIS A 454 1.89 1.75 -11.90
CA HIS A 454 3.17 2.07 -11.28
C HIS A 454 4.02 0.80 -11.23
N LEU A 455 4.89 0.61 -12.23
CA LEU A 455 5.67 -0.62 -12.42
C LEU A 455 6.51 -0.99 -11.19
N ALA A 456 7.15 -0.02 -10.53
CA ALA A 456 7.95 -0.28 -9.33
C ALA A 456 7.12 -0.94 -8.21
N SER A 457 5.90 -0.45 -7.96
CA SER A 457 4.98 -1.03 -6.98
C SER A 457 4.52 -2.43 -7.38
N ILE A 458 4.17 -2.64 -8.67
CA ILE A 458 3.68 -3.93 -9.17
C ILE A 458 4.78 -5.01 -9.15
N LEU A 459 6.00 -4.62 -9.47
CA LEU A 459 7.15 -5.52 -9.50
C LEU A 459 7.80 -5.68 -8.10
N GLY A 460 7.33 -4.94 -7.08
CA GLY A 460 7.88 -5.00 -5.73
C GLY A 460 9.36 -4.60 -5.68
N LEU A 461 9.73 -3.55 -6.42
CA LEU A 461 11.11 -3.08 -6.50
C LEU A 461 11.44 -2.22 -5.28
N THR A 462 12.67 -2.35 -4.78
CA THR A 462 13.22 -1.38 -3.82
C THR A 462 13.27 0.02 -4.44
N GLU A 463 13.19 1.06 -3.61
CA GLU A 463 13.28 2.45 -4.06
C GLU A 463 14.56 2.71 -4.87
N ARG A 464 15.68 2.13 -4.43
CA ARG A 464 16.97 2.21 -5.11
C ARG A 464 16.90 1.66 -6.53
N ILE A 465 16.36 0.46 -6.73
CA ILE A 465 16.27 -0.16 -8.06
C ILE A 465 15.19 0.51 -8.92
N ALA A 466 14.08 0.94 -8.31
CA ALA A 466 13.03 1.69 -8.99
C ALA A 466 13.55 3.01 -9.57
N GLY A 467 14.38 3.74 -8.82
CA GLY A 467 14.97 5.02 -9.25
C GLY A 467 15.86 4.90 -10.49
N LEU A 468 16.41 3.72 -10.77
CA LEU A 468 17.23 3.47 -11.97
C LEU A 468 16.40 3.34 -13.26
N ARG A 469 15.08 3.12 -13.14
CA ARG A 469 14.14 2.94 -14.25
C ARG A 469 14.64 1.99 -15.35
N LEU A 470 15.23 0.85 -14.95
CA LEU A 470 15.89 -0.05 -15.90
C LEU A 470 14.94 -0.61 -16.98
N TRP A 471 13.63 -0.67 -16.70
CA TRP A 471 12.60 -1.11 -17.67
C TRP A 471 12.46 -0.19 -18.90
N ASP A 472 13.02 1.02 -18.85
CA ASP A 472 13.08 1.90 -20.02
C ASP A 472 14.10 1.40 -21.07
N ARG A 473 15.05 0.53 -20.66
CA ARG A 473 16.08 -0.09 -21.54
C ARG A 473 15.54 -1.26 -22.35
N GLU A 474 16.08 -1.50 -23.53
CA GLU A 474 15.66 -2.61 -24.41
C GLU A 474 16.06 -3.95 -23.82
N LEU A 475 17.30 -4.04 -23.34
CA LEU A 475 17.86 -5.26 -22.78
C LEU A 475 18.54 -4.95 -21.44
N ILE A 476 18.18 -5.70 -20.39
CA ILE A 476 18.83 -5.63 -19.08
C ILE A 476 19.55 -6.95 -18.83
N LEU A 477 20.87 -6.87 -18.78
CA LEU A 477 21.74 -7.96 -18.34
C LEU A 477 22.16 -7.70 -16.90
N VAL A 478 21.94 -8.67 -16.02
CA VAL A 478 22.39 -8.59 -14.62
C VAL A 478 23.58 -9.53 -14.40
N HIS A 479 24.53 -9.12 -13.56
CA HIS A 479 25.65 -9.95 -13.10
C HIS A 479 25.88 -9.76 -11.60
N PRO A 480 25.20 -10.56 -10.76
CA PRO A 480 25.39 -10.53 -9.32
C PRO A 480 26.73 -11.17 -8.95
N THR A 481 27.67 -10.34 -8.52
CA THR A 481 29.06 -10.79 -8.37
C THR A 481 29.88 -9.90 -7.46
N ARG A 482 31.03 -10.40 -7.01
CA ARG A 482 32.08 -9.59 -6.37
C ARG A 482 33.07 -9.11 -7.42
N LEU A 483 33.73 -7.99 -7.18
CA LEU A 483 34.74 -7.44 -8.09
C LEU A 483 36.08 -8.21 -7.98
N ILE A 484 36.12 -9.40 -8.56
CA ILE A 484 37.32 -10.25 -8.62
C ILE A 484 37.53 -10.79 -10.04
N ARG A 485 38.80 -10.94 -10.46
CA ARG A 485 39.15 -11.28 -11.86
C ARG A 485 38.51 -12.56 -12.39
N ARG A 486 38.37 -13.60 -11.56
CA ARG A 486 37.75 -14.87 -11.99
C ARG A 486 36.28 -14.74 -12.43
N LYS A 487 35.63 -13.60 -12.13
CA LYS A 487 34.25 -13.31 -12.53
C LYS A 487 34.17 -12.72 -13.94
N ASN A 488 35.31 -12.35 -14.54
CA ASN A 488 35.43 -12.00 -15.96
C ASN A 488 34.47 -10.89 -16.39
N ILE A 489 34.46 -9.79 -15.64
CA ILE A 489 33.52 -8.68 -15.87
C ILE A 489 33.88 -7.97 -17.18
N GLU A 490 35.15 -7.95 -17.55
CA GLU A 490 35.69 -7.43 -18.81
C GLU A 490 34.96 -7.99 -20.03
N LEU A 491 34.69 -9.30 -20.06
CA LEU A 491 33.95 -9.91 -21.17
C LEU A 491 32.52 -9.38 -21.25
N GLY A 492 31.85 -9.16 -20.10
CA GLY A 492 30.52 -8.55 -20.07
C GLY A 492 30.52 -7.11 -20.59
N LEU A 493 31.57 -6.34 -20.30
CA LEU A 493 31.73 -4.98 -20.82
C LEU A 493 31.94 -4.98 -22.34
N GLU A 494 32.77 -5.88 -22.85
CA GLU A 494 33.02 -6.02 -24.29
C GLU A 494 31.76 -6.49 -25.06
N VAL A 495 31.01 -7.44 -24.49
CA VAL A 495 29.71 -7.88 -25.06
C VAL A 495 28.70 -6.73 -25.06
N THR A 496 28.64 -5.93 -23.98
CA THR A 496 27.79 -4.73 -23.90
C THR A 496 28.14 -3.72 -24.99
N ALA A 497 29.43 -3.49 -25.24
CA ALA A 497 29.89 -2.62 -26.32
C ALA A 497 29.51 -3.16 -27.70
N SER A 498 29.59 -4.47 -27.90
CA SER A 498 29.16 -5.13 -29.15
C SER A 498 27.65 -5.00 -29.38
N LEU A 499 26.82 -5.25 -28.35
CA LEU A 499 25.36 -5.07 -28.40
C LEU A 499 24.97 -3.62 -28.71
N ARG A 500 25.64 -2.64 -28.08
CA ARG A 500 25.45 -1.22 -28.38
C ARG A 500 25.77 -0.89 -29.85
N LYS A 501 26.88 -1.41 -30.38
CA LYS A 501 27.27 -1.21 -31.79
C LYS A 501 26.26 -1.82 -32.76
N ALA A 502 25.58 -2.89 -32.36
CA ALA A 502 24.48 -3.50 -33.10
C ALA A 502 23.14 -2.73 -33.00
N GLY A 503 23.11 -1.61 -32.26
CA GLY A 503 21.94 -0.75 -32.13
C GLY A 503 20.99 -1.11 -30.99
N CYS A 504 21.37 -2.03 -30.10
CA CYS A 504 20.55 -2.40 -28.94
C CYS A 504 20.78 -1.43 -27.77
N ASP A 505 19.71 -0.88 -27.19
CA ASP A 505 19.78 -0.12 -25.93
C ASP A 505 19.88 -1.06 -24.72
N VAL A 506 21.08 -1.61 -24.52
CA VAL A 506 21.41 -2.54 -23.43
C VAL A 506 21.89 -1.80 -22.18
N ILE A 507 21.58 -2.34 -21.00
CA ILE A 507 22.22 -1.99 -19.73
C ILE A 507 22.80 -3.24 -19.08
N TYR A 508 24.04 -3.14 -18.61
CA TYR A 508 24.71 -4.20 -17.86
C TYR A 508 24.88 -3.80 -16.39
N ALA A 509 24.11 -4.44 -15.52
CA ALA A 509 24.04 -4.14 -14.09
C ALA A 509 24.89 -5.12 -13.28
N ILE A 510 25.89 -4.61 -12.57
CA ILE A 510 26.87 -5.37 -11.79
C ILE A 510 26.68 -5.01 -10.31
N THR A 511 26.49 -6.01 -9.45
CA THR A 511 26.20 -5.75 -8.01
C THR A 511 27.45 -5.58 -7.14
N GLY A 512 28.63 -5.87 -7.69
CA GLY A 512 29.88 -5.90 -6.93
C GLY A 512 30.27 -4.55 -6.36
N ALA A 513 30.63 -4.55 -5.08
CA ALA A 513 31.25 -3.42 -4.40
C ALA A 513 32.78 -3.54 -4.42
N PRO A 514 33.51 -2.43 -4.53
CA PRO A 514 34.95 -2.43 -4.28
C PRO A 514 35.19 -2.70 -2.78
N ASP A 515 35.98 -3.74 -2.46
CA ASP A 515 36.39 -4.04 -1.09
C ASP A 515 37.57 -3.13 -0.70
N PRO A 516 37.42 -2.20 0.27
CA PRO A 516 38.49 -1.29 0.69
C PRO A 516 39.70 -2.01 1.29
N HIS A 517 39.53 -3.27 1.72
CA HIS A 517 40.55 -4.06 2.40
C HIS A 517 41.23 -5.10 1.49
N GLN A 518 40.85 -5.17 0.21
CA GLN A 518 41.52 -6.00 -0.81
C GLN A 518 42.08 -5.14 -1.94
N ALA A 519 43.39 -4.88 -1.89
CA ALA A 519 44.09 -4.07 -2.89
C ALA A 519 43.85 -4.55 -4.35
N ASP A 520 43.78 -5.86 -4.57
CA ASP A 520 43.53 -6.46 -5.89
C ASP A 520 42.12 -6.15 -6.44
N GLY A 521 41.11 -6.06 -5.57
CA GLY A 521 39.73 -5.74 -5.97
C GLY A 521 39.59 -4.28 -6.42
N MET A 522 40.25 -3.35 -5.72
CA MET A 522 40.24 -1.95 -6.09
C MET A 522 41.01 -1.68 -7.39
N LEU A 523 42.15 -2.33 -7.60
CA LEU A 523 42.90 -2.24 -8.86
C LEU A 523 42.08 -2.77 -10.04
N TYR A 524 41.45 -3.94 -9.87
CA TYR A 524 40.60 -4.51 -10.90
C TYR A 524 39.39 -3.61 -11.20
N TYR A 525 38.78 -3.00 -10.18
CA TYR A 525 37.71 -2.03 -10.39
C TYR A 525 38.15 -0.81 -11.23
N GLN A 526 39.35 -0.27 -10.97
CA GLN A 526 39.92 0.84 -11.77
C GLN A 526 40.16 0.43 -13.23
N GLU A 527 40.66 -0.78 -13.47
CA GLU A 527 40.83 -1.33 -14.82
C GLU A 527 39.47 -1.46 -15.55
N LEU A 528 38.42 -1.90 -14.86
CA LEU A 528 37.08 -2.00 -15.43
C LEU A 528 36.50 -0.61 -15.78
N LYS A 529 36.70 0.41 -14.94
CA LYS A 529 36.27 1.79 -15.24
C LYS A 529 37.02 2.36 -16.45
N ALA A 530 38.33 2.15 -16.53
CA ALA A 530 39.12 2.55 -17.70
C ALA A 530 38.68 1.81 -18.97
N LEU A 531 38.26 0.54 -18.87
CA LEU A 531 37.70 -0.21 -19.97
C LEU A 531 36.33 0.34 -20.42
N VAL A 532 35.45 0.68 -19.48
CA VAL A 532 34.15 1.32 -19.76
C VAL A 532 34.32 2.62 -20.54
N GLU A 533 35.28 3.46 -20.15
CA GLU A 533 35.60 4.70 -20.85
C GLU A 533 36.17 4.43 -22.25
N ARG A 534 37.12 3.50 -22.37
CA ARG A 534 37.74 3.13 -23.64
C ARG A 534 36.73 2.55 -24.65
N LEU A 535 35.72 1.84 -24.16
CA LEU A 535 34.64 1.26 -24.98
C LEU A 535 33.49 2.26 -25.25
N ASP A 536 33.50 3.44 -24.63
CA ASP A 536 32.42 4.44 -24.72
C ASP A 536 31.05 3.87 -24.29
N ILE A 537 31.00 3.14 -23.17
CA ILE A 537 29.78 2.47 -22.68
C ILE A 537 29.32 2.94 -21.30
N SER A 538 29.77 4.11 -20.83
CA SER A 538 29.47 4.60 -19.47
C SER A 538 27.97 4.72 -19.16
N ARG A 539 27.12 4.94 -20.18
CA ARG A 539 25.65 4.98 -20.03
C ARG A 539 24.96 3.60 -20.09
N HIS A 540 25.72 2.56 -20.38
CA HIS A 540 25.27 1.18 -20.59
C HIS A 540 25.79 0.21 -19.52
N VAL A 541 26.50 0.72 -18.50
CA VAL A 541 27.05 -0.09 -17.41
C VAL A 541 26.71 0.56 -16.07
N LEU A 542 26.25 -0.25 -15.12
CA LEU A 542 25.95 0.19 -13.75
C LEU A 542 26.75 -0.65 -12.76
N PHE A 543 27.62 0.00 -11.99
CA PHE A 543 28.28 -0.58 -10.82
C PHE A 543 27.47 -0.23 -9.58
N LEU A 544 26.54 -1.09 -9.20
CA LEU A 544 25.58 -0.77 -8.15
C LEU A 544 26.22 -0.75 -6.76
N GLY A 545 27.29 -1.51 -6.54
CA GLY A 545 28.02 -1.51 -5.27
C GLY A 545 29.07 -0.40 -5.09
N GLU A 546 29.18 0.56 -6.02
CA GLU A 546 30.22 1.60 -6.01
C GLU A 546 30.09 2.56 -4.82
N GLU A 547 28.87 3.05 -4.56
CA GLU A 547 28.62 4.05 -3.52
C GLU A 547 28.18 3.39 -2.20
N GLU A 548 27.30 2.40 -2.28
CA GLU A 548 26.74 1.71 -1.13
C GLU A 548 26.58 0.21 -1.40
N PRO A 549 26.72 -0.66 -0.38
CA PRO A 549 26.46 -2.09 -0.52
C PRO A 549 25.08 -2.37 -1.10
N VAL A 550 24.99 -3.35 -2.00
CA VAL A 550 23.72 -3.81 -2.58
C VAL A 550 23.11 -4.85 -1.64
N SER A 551 21.86 -4.63 -1.21
CA SER A 551 21.16 -5.56 -0.32
C SER A 551 20.61 -6.78 -1.08
N ASP A 552 20.27 -7.86 -0.36
CA ASP A 552 19.62 -9.02 -0.98
C ASP A 552 18.26 -8.66 -1.61
N GLU A 553 17.57 -7.65 -1.08
CA GLU A 553 16.31 -7.15 -1.63
C GLU A 553 16.52 -6.36 -2.93
N ASP A 554 17.61 -5.60 -3.03
CA ASP A 554 18.02 -4.95 -4.28
C ASP A 554 18.39 -5.99 -5.34
N VAL A 555 19.14 -7.04 -4.97
CA VAL A 555 19.48 -8.14 -5.90
C VAL A 555 18.21 -8.83 -6.40
N ARG A 556 17.26 -9.10 -5.51
CA ARG A 556 15.94 -9.66 -5.89
C ARG A 556 15.19 -8.72 -6.84
N SER A 557 15.19 -7.42 -6.56
CA SER A 557 14.57 -6.40 -7.42
C SER A 557 15.22 -6.34 -8.80
N LEU A 558 16.55 -6.47 -8.88
CA LEU A 558 17.29 -6.56 -10.14
C LEU A 558 16.90 -7.80 -10.94
N TYR A 559 16.82 -8.97 -10.30
CA TYR A 559 16.36 -10.18 -10.99
C TYR A 559 14.92 -10.04 -11.50
N THR A 560 14.04 -9.38 -10.75
CA THR A 560 12.65 -9.17 -11.17
C THR A 560 12.53 -8.30 -12.42
N VAL A 561 13.39 -7.29 -12.60
CA VAL A 561 13.33 -6.38 -13.75
C VAL A 561 14.19 -6.86 -14.93
N ALA A 562 15.25 -7.64 -14.69
CA ALA A 562 16.19 -8.07 -15.73
C ALA A 562 15.55 -8.94 -16.83
N ASP A 563 16.21 -9.02 -18.00
CA ASP A 563 15.82 -9.98 -19.05
C ASP A 563 16.65 -11.26 -18.97
N ALA A 564 17.93 -11.13 -18.61
CA ALA A 564 18.84 -12.25 -18.53
C ALA A 564 19.93 -12.05 -17.47
N LEU A 565 20.38 -13.17 -16.91
CA LEU A 565 21.63 -13.25 -16.16
C LEU A 565 22.78 -13.44 -17.17
N PHE A 566 23.80 -12.60 -17.08
CA PHE A 566 25.03 -12.75 -17.85
C PHE A 566 26.19 -13.08 -16.90
N PHE A 567 26.66 -14.34 -16.93
CA PHE A 567 27.54 -14.93 -15.92
C PHE A 567 28.83 -15.51 -16.56
N PRO A 568 29.78 -14.65 -16.98
CA PRO A 568 30.96 -15.02 -17.77
C PRO A 568 32.13 -15.62 -16.96
N SER A 569 31.91 -16.06 -15.72
CA SER A 569 32.96 -16.51 -14.80
C SER A 569 33.93 -17.54 -15.40
N THR A 570 35.22 -17.40 -15.15
CA THR A 570 36.24 -18.37 -15.53
C THR A 570 36.43 -19.50 -14.51
N GLY A 571 35.85 -19.36 -13.31
CA GLY A 571 35.82 -20.42 -12.30
C GLY A 571 34.81 -20.16 -11.20
N GLU A 572 34.09 -21.20 -10.77
CA GLU A 572 33.09 -21.17 -9.70
C GLU A 572 33.12 -22.45 -8.86
N GLY A 573 32.65 -22.36 -7.61
CA GLY A 573 32.41 -23.53 -6.77
C GLY A 573 31.04 -24.18 -7.01
N PHE A 574 30.00 -23.38 -7.23
CA PHE A 574 28.64 -23.86 -7.49
C PHE A 574 27.87 -22.88 -8.38
N GLY A 575 27.81 -21.60 -8.00
CA GLY A 575 27.12 -20.56 -8.76
C GLY A 575 25.64 -20.38 -8.35
N LEU A 576 25.38 -20.03 -7.09
CA LEU A 576 24.03 -19.71 -6.61
C LEU A 576 23.25 -18.70 -7.50
N PRO A 577 23.88 -17.66 -8.09
CA PRO A 577 23.18 -16.77 -9.01
C PRO A 577 22.49 -17.48 -10.18
N LEU A 578 23.01 -18.63 -10.64
CA LEU A 578 22.37 -19.42 -11.69
C LEU A 578 20.99 -19.92 -11.23
N LEU A 579 20.89 -20.46 -10.02
CA LEU A 579 19.61 -20.91 -9.46
C LEU A 579 18.67 -19.74 -9.17
N GLU A 580 19.18 -18.66 -8.59
CA GLU A 580 18.39 -17.46 -8.31
C GLU A 580 17.77 -16.89 -9.59
N ALA A 581 18.55 -16.76 -10.66
CA ALA A 581 18.06 -16.28 -11.96
C ALA A 581 16.96 -17.18 -12.54
N THR A 582 17.11 -18.51 -12.46
CA THR A 582 16.07 -19.44 -12.92
C THR A 582 14.79 -19.36 -12.07
N ALA A 583 14.90 -19.14 -10.76
CA ALA A 583 13.75 -18.91 -9.88
C ALA A 583 12.97 -17.64 -10.25
N HIS A 584 13.67 -16.63 -10.79
CA HIS A 584 13.11 -15.40 -11.35
C HIS A 584 12.72 -15.51 -12.83
N ARG A 585 12.81 -16.69 -13.44
CA ARG A 585 12.48 -16.96 -14.85
C ARG A 585 13.35 -16.17 -15.84
N LEU A 586 14.60 -15.90 -15.48
CA LEU A 586 15.58 -15.29 -16.37
C LEU A 586 16.26 -16.35 -17.21
N THR A 587 16.53 -16.02 -18.47
CA THR A 587 17.47 -16.80 -19.28
C THR A 587 18.88 -16.56 -18.75
N VAL A 588 19.67 -17.62 -18.68
CA VAL A 588 21.03 -17.59 -18.14
C VAL A 588 22.04 -17.79 -19.26
N PHE A 589 22.77 -16.74 -19.60
CA PHE A 589 23.96 -16.81 -20.45
C PHE A 589 25.18 -16.98 -19.57
N CYS A 590 25.87 -18.11 -19.66
CA CYS A 590 27.02 -18.40 -18.80
C CYS A 590 28.16 -19.09 -19.54
N SER A 591 29.35 -19.05 -18.93
CA SER A 591 30.50 -19.79 -19.42
C SER A 591 30.25 -21.32 -19.34
N ASN A 592 30.89 -22.08 -20.22
CA ASN A 592 30.76 -23.53 -20.32
C ASN A 592 31.56 -24.32 -19.26
N LEU A 593 31.52 -23.88 -18.00
CA LEU A 593 32.14 -24.59 -16.88
C LEU A 593 31.38 -25.88 -16.57
N SER A 594 32.08 -26.95 -16.17
CA SER A 594 31.45 -28.22 -15.78
C SER A 594 30.38 -28.03 -14.71
N VAL A 595 30.68 -27.21 -13.69
CA VAL A 595 29.74 -26.90 -12.62
C VAL A 595 28.50 -26.14 -13.11
N HIS A 596 28.60 -25.32 -14.15
CA HIS A 596 27.43 -24.66 -14.73
C HIS A 596 26.52 -25.66 -15.44
N TYR A 597 27.10 -26.64 -16.15
CA TYR A 597 26.33 -27.74 -16.74
C TYR A 597 25.67 -28.63 -15.68
N GLU A 598 26.34 -28.89 -14.56
CA GLU A 598 25.78 -29.65 -13.44
C GLU A 598 24.55 -28.95 -12.83
N VAL A 599 24.56 -27.61 -12.76
CA VAL A 599 23.46 -26.82 -12.17
C VAL A 599 22.30 -26.60 -13.16
N LEU A 600 22.60 -26.21 -14.40
CA LEU A 600 21.59 -25.76 -15.36
C LEU A 600 21.16 -26.82 -16.38
N GLY A 601 21.97 -27.85 -16.63
CA GLY A 601 21.68 -28.87 -17.63
C GLY A 601 21.39 -28.26 -19.01
N GLU A 602 20.25 -28.58 -19.61
CA GLU A 602 19.84 -28.03 -20.92
C GLU A 602 19.21 -26.63 -20.83
N ALA A 603 18.97 -26.10 -19.62
CA ALA A 603 18.29 -24.81 -19.44
C ALA A 603 19.22 -23.59 -19.60
N GLY A 604 20.53 -23.79 -19.68
CA GLY A 604 21.53 -22.72 -19.79
C GLY A 604 21.93 -22.41 -21.24
N GLU A 605 22.23 -21.14 -21.51
CA GLU A 605 22.87 -20.68 -22.75
C GLU A 605 24.38 -20.58 -22.54
N TYR A 606 25.11 -21.62 -22.94
CA TYR A 606 26.54 -21.76 -22.65
C TYR A 606 27.43 -21.17 -23.74
N PHE A 607 28.46 -20.42 -23.38
CA PHE A 607 29.51 -19.95 -24.29
C PHE A 607 30.91 -20.28 -23.76
N SER A 608 31.88 -20.36 -24.67
CA SER A 608 33.29 -20.47 -24.28
C SER A 608 33.82 -19.08 -23.89
N ILE A 609 34.64 -19.01 -22.85
CA ILE A 609 35.31 -17.74 -22.47
C ILE A 609 36.33 -17.27 -23.52
N GLN A 610 36.66 -18.12 -24.50
CA GLN A 610 37.49 -17.78 -25.66
C GLN A 610 36.66 -17.31 -26.86
N SER A 611 35.32 -17.40 -26.80
CA SER A 611 34.45 -16.87 -27.84
C SER A 611 34.60 -15.36 -27.95
N LYS A 612 34.53 -14.85 -29.17
CA LYS A 612 34.62 -13.40 -29.40
C LYS A 612 33.39 -12.71 -28.82
N PRO A 613 33.51 -11.48 -28.28
CA PRO A 613 32.37 -10.72 -27.78
C PRO A 613 31.22 -10.59 -28.79
N ASP A 614 31.54 -10.43 -30.08
CA ASP A 614 30.56 -10.33 -31.16
C ASP A 614 29.77 -11.63 -31.38
N GLU A 615 30.38 -12.79 -31.17
CA GLU A 615 29.70 -14.10 -31.27
C GLU A 615 28.70 -14.29 -30.12
N ILE A 616 29.09 -13.88 -28.90
CA ILE A 616 28.21 -13.92 -27.73
C ILE A 616 27.06 -12.91 -27.90
N SER A 617 27.37 -11.69 -28.35
CA SER A 617 26.37 -10.66 -28.67
C SER A 617 25.36 -11.15 -29.71
N ALA A 618 25.83 -11.77 -30.80
CA ALA A 618 24.95 -12.33 -31.83
C ALA A 618 24.01 -13.39 -31.27
N ARG A 619 24.47 -14.25 -30.36
CA ARG A 619 23.60 -15.25 -29.70
C ARG A 619 22.54 -14.62 -28.81
N ILE A 620 22.90 -13.61 -28.01
CA ILE A 620 21.94 -12.85 -27.20
C ILE A 620 20.89 -12.19 -28.11
N MET A 621 21.30 -11.62 -29.24
CA MET A 621 20.40 -10.98 -30.21
C MET A 621 19.57 -11.98 -31.03
N GLN A 622 19.99 -13.23 -31.19
CA GLN A 622 19.15 -14.29 -31.76
C GLN A 622 18.07 -14.73 -30.77
N TRP A 623 18.44 -14.86 -29.50
CA TRP A 623 17.51 -15.18 -28.42
C TRP A 623 16.47 -14.07 -28.20
N TYR A 624 16.88 -12.81 -28.15
CA TYR A 624 16.03 -11.69 -27.70
C TYR A 624 14.71 -11.51 -28.48
N PRO A 625 14.69 -11.49 -29.83
CA PRO A 625 13.44 -11.42 -30.61
C PRO A 625 12.62 -12.71 -30.54
N SER A 626 13.28 -13.87 -30.46
CA SER A 626 12.62 -15.19 -30.39
C SER A 626 11.93 -15.43 -29.04
N ALA A 627 12.38 -14.74 -27.99
CA ALA A 627 11.69 -14.61 -26.72
C ALA A 627 10.52 -13.61 -26.84
N THR A 628 9.58 -13.87 -27.77
CA THR A 628 8.43 -13.03 -28.14
C THR A 628 7.68 -12.48 -26.91
N VAL A 629 7.62 -13.26 -25.84
CA VAL A 629 6.98 -12.91 -24.57
C VAL A 629 7.68 -11.73 -23.87
N ASN A 630 9.01 -11.66 -23.88
CA ASN A 630 9.75 -10.62 -23.15
C ASN A 630 9.69 -9.26 -23.87
N HIS A 631 9.86 -9.26 -25.19
CA HIS A 631 9.80 -8.03 -25.99
C HIS A 631 8.39 -7.41 -25.99
N GLN A 632 7.33 -8.23 -26.21
CA GLN A 632 5.95 -7.73 -26.17
C GLN A 632 5.55 -7.26 -24.76
N ARG A 633 5.96 -7.97 -23.71
CA ARG A 633 5.74 -7.57 -22.32
C ARG A 633 6.38 -6.21 -22.02
N ARG A 634 7.64 -6.01 -22.42
CA ARG A 634 8.35 -4.72 -22.26
C ARG A 634 7.68 -3.58 -23.01
N HIS A 635 7.24 -3.84 -24.24
CA HIS A 635 6.50 -2.86 -25.02
C HIS A 635 5.22 -2.41 -24.28
N LEU A 636 4.47 -3.36 -23.70
CA LEU A 636 3.30 -3.05 -22.88
C LEU A 636 3.66 -2.27 -21.62
N TRP A 637 4.72 -2.66 -20.90
CA TRP A 637 5.19 -1.94 -19.71
C TRP A 637 5.51 -0.49 -20.03
N ARG A 638 6.29 -0.23 -21.09
CA ARG A 638 6.63 1.14 -21.53
C ARG A 638 5.44 1.94 -22.02
N ARG A 639 4.42 1.29 -22.57
CA ARG A 639 3.20 1.97 -23.04
C ARG A 639 2.25 2.31 -21.89
N HIS A 640 2.23 1.48 -20.85
CA HIS A 640 1.30 1.58 -19.74
C HIS A 640 1.96 1.95 -18.41
N GLU A 641 3.16 2.54 -18.44
CA GLU A 641 3.80 3.07 -17.25
C GLU A 641 3.13 4.39 -16.87
N MET A 642 2.67 4.49 -15.62
CA MET A 642 1.80 5.59 -15.19
C MET A 642 2.50 6.96 -15.22
N VAL A 643 3.78 7.05 -14.86
CA VAL A 643 4.54 8.31 -14.94
C VAL A 643 4.57 8.82 -16.38
N LYS A 644 4.87 7.93 -17.33
CA LYS A 644 4.86 8.27 -18.75
C LYS A 644 3.48 8.69 -19.25
N ILE A 645 2.40 7.99 -18.87
CA ILE A 645 1.04 8.37 -19.24
C ILE A 645 0.71 9.77 -18.72
N CYS A 646 1.04 10.07 -17.46
CA CYS A 646 0.81 11.38 -16.88
C CYS A 646 1.60 12.47 -17.63
N GLN A 647 2.88 12.21 -17.89
CA GLN A 647 3.77 13.14 -18.58
C GLN A 647 3.36 13.42 -20.03
N GLU A 648 3.02 12.38 -20.80
CA GLU A 648 2.75 12.52 -22.24
C GLU A 648 1.30 12.94 -22.55
N HIS A 649 0.34 12.60 -21.68
CA HIS A 649 -1.08 12.78 -21.96
C HIS A 649 -1.82 13.69 -20.99
N LEU A 650 -1.49 13.70 -19.69
CA LEU A 650 -2.21 14.49 -18.70
C LEU A 650 -1.60 15.88 -18.51
N GLU A 651 -0.29 15.96 -18.32
CA GLU A 651 0.48 17.21 -18.15
C GLU A 651 0.18 18.27 -19.22
N PRO A 652 0.09 17.95 -20.53
CA PRO A 652 -0.32 18.91 -21.55
C PRO A 652 -1.70 19.54 -21.31
N LEU A 653 -2.63 18.77 -20.72
CA LEU A 653 -3.97 19.22 -20.37
C LEU A 653 -4.01 20.03 -19.09
N LEU A 654 -3.01 19.87 -18.21
CA LEU A 654 -2.83 20.70 -17.02
C LEU A 654 -2.30 22.10 -17.34
N VAL A 655 -1.70 22.33 -18.52
CA VAL A 655 -1.19 23.66 -18.93
C VAL A 655 -2.00 24.38 -20.01
N THR A 656 -2.75 23.69 -20.86
CA THR A 656 -3.62 24.30 -21.91
C THR A 656 -4.68 25.27 -21.34
N ALA A 657 -4.63 26.57 -21.66
CA ALA A 657 -5.58 27.57 -21.14
C ALA A 657 -7.05 27.12 -21.30
N ASN A 658 -7.90 27.39 -20.29
CA ASN A 658 -9.32 27.05 -20.33
C ASN A 658 -9.92 27.65 -21.60
N GLN A 659 -10.40 26.80 -22.51
CA GLN A 659 -11.13 27.25 -23.68
C GLN A 659 -12.43 27.86 -23.16
N SER A 660 -12.48 29.19 -23.15
CA SER A 660 -13.70 29.95 -22.89
C SER A 660 -14.69 29.59 -24.01
N THR A 661 -15.69 28.76 -23.70
CA THR A 661 -16.88 28.59 -24.55
C THR A 661 -17.86 29.72 -24.31
#